data_AF-C6BMP7-F1
#
_entry.id   AF-C6BMP7-F1
#
_cell.length_a   1.000
_cell.length_b   1.000
_cell.length_c   1.000
_cell.angle_alpha   90.00
_cell.angle_beta   90.00
_cell.angle_gamma   90.00
#
_symmetry.space_group_name_H-M   'P 1'
#
loop_
_entity.id
_entity.type
_entity.pdbx_description
1 polymer ?
#
loop_
_entity_poly.entity_id
_entity_poly.type
_entity_poly.pdbx_seq_one_letter_code
_entity_poly.pdbx_strand_id
1 'polypeptide(L)'
;MPDAASNDASPTSRRSSARTPPAAPATPVRSESGLGLAGWIVVGMVLVLGALVFDSLYALLDHVHYADMVAALQATPRSHLLLAVLATALSYVALTGYDASGLRYAGAHVAPGTVATTSFIAYALGNTVGLGSLTAGAVRTRLYTAAGLDPARVTEAVAFDAGALGVSTTAFGAVGLLWGAPHIATITHLPAPLLEVVALLVLAGVVALLVLCMRQRHVTLFGRWEVRPPPPGLAARQFAISAADMIAAAAALWVLMPAGAVDLPTFVAFYALAVTLGVLSQSPGGLGVFEAVILLGCSGQAPPAEVLAALLFYRAIYFLLPLVVAAAMLGAFELRSGAGAPFGRAAVKLSPGLLAALTMVAGVMLLVSGVTPASDEAEDLLRMHVPLFVVEASHMIGSVAGLIMLFVARGLLHRLDAAWWAALVLSLLTGVLALPKGIAVSEMAVLVTLAVLLVISRRQFDRPSSLFSQRLEAGWLLAMVCVFAACVWILFFAYREVAYANQLWWQFTFDGDAPRSIRALMAVAVTGLGFGMWQLFRKEPGVTTFPSDEELARAAEIVRKQPAADATLALMGDKSLLFSPSGNAFIMYAKQGRSWVALSDPVGAQQEWPELIWRFIEMADAHGGRAAFYKTRPQTLPLYLDAGLRAYKLGEEAYVSLPDFSLKGSRRANLRHGVTRGEREGLSFEIIPTADVPTVLDELRAISDEWLRNQNAREKGFSLGAFDDRYIRSQPVAVVRREGVIVAFATLMCPDVLRIEASVDLMRYRSDVPPGTMDFLFGKVILHFQAQGYQRFGLGMAPMSGMVEHQLAPRWHRFGRMMFRHGARFYNFRGLRNFKDKFEPVWEARYLLARGGIAPLFTLTDVAALIGGGLKGVISK
;
A
#
# COMPACT_ATOMS: atom_id res chain seq x y z
N MET A 1 59.34 27.58 54.01
CA MET A 1 59.40 28.39 52.77
C MET A 1 58.76 27.58 51.65
N PRO A 2 57.91 28.19 50.81
CA PRO A 2 56.49 27.91 51.04
C PRO A 2 55.64 27.66 49.78
N ASP A 3 54.34 27.46 50.04
CA ASP A 3 53.16 27.75 49.21
C ASP A 3 52.63 26.75 48.17
N ALA A 4 51.56 26.05 48.59
CA ALA A 4 50.16 26.21 48.13
C ALA A 4 49.78 25.84 46.66
N ALA A 5 48.56 25.35 46.35
CA ALA A 5 47.32 25.28 47.14
C ALA A 5 46.36 24.13 46.69
N SER A 6 45.34 23.86 47.54
CA SER A 6 44.02 23.22 47.27
C SER A 6 43.99 21.80 46.65
N ASN A 7 43.48 20.79 47.38
CA ASN A 7 42.05 20.38 47.46
C ASN A 7 41.45 19.98 46.09
N ASP A 8 40.77 18.84 45.94
CA ASP A 8 39.74 18.32 46.87
C ASP A 8 39.55 16.79 46.84
N ALA A 9 38.76 16.25 47.77
CA ALA A 9 38.61 14.82 48.02
C ALA A 9 37.32 14.19 47.43
N SER A 10 37.38 12.91 47.05
CA SER A 10 36.24 11.98 47.19
C SER A 10 36.70 10.50 47.20
N PRO A 11 36.07 9.62 48.01
CA PRO A 11 36.53 8.24 48.19
C PRO A 11 35.81 7.23 47.28
N THR A 12 36.47 6.08 47.12
CA THR A 12 36.00 4.92 46.36
C THR A 12 34.68 4.33 46.89
N SER A 13 33.75 4.00 45.99
CA SER A 13 32.70 3.00 46.27
C SER A 13 32.68 1.91 45.20
N ARG A 14 32.70 0.65 45.64
CA ARG A 14 32.73 -0.52 44.75
C ARG A 14 31.36 -0.74 44.12
N ARG A 15 31.29 -0.94 42.80
CA ARG A 15 30.16 -1.63 42.17
C ARG A 15 30.63 -2.77 41.27
N SER A 16 30.08 -3.95 41.55
CA SER A 16 30.27 -5.20 40.83
C SER A 16 29.95 -5.05 39.34
N SER A 17 30.90 -5.42 38.47
CA SER A 17 30.69 -5.55 37.03
C SER A 17 29.99 -6.88 36.70
N ALA A 18 28.69 -6.93 36.95
CA ALA A 18 27.85 -8.03 36.47
C ALA A 18 27.87 -8.06 34.93
N ARG A 19 28.48 -9.11 34.36
CA ARG A 19 28.52 -9.35 32.91
C ARG A 19 27.09 -9.53 32.37
N THR A 20 26.61 -8.59 31.57
CA THR A 20 25.44 -8.79 30.72
C THR A 20 25.74 -9.88 29.68
N PRO A 21 24.86 -10.90 29.51
CA PRO A 21 25.03 -11.87 28.43
C PRO A 21 24.81 -11.19 27.06
N PRO A 22 25.48 -11.66 25.98
CA PRO A 22 25.30 -11.10 24.66
C PRO A 22 23.87 -11.31 24.16
N ALA A 23 23.27 -10.25 23.60
CA ALA A 23 21.92 -10.30 23.07
C ALA A 23 21.80 -11.30 21.91
N ALA A 24 20.76 -12.12 21.92
CA ALA A 24 20.51 -13.12 20.88
C ALA A 24 20.28 -12.45 19.50
N PRO A 25 20.74 -13.06 18.40
CA PRO A 25 20.60 -12.47 17.06
C PRO A 25 19.13 -12.46 16.62
N ALA A 26 18.58 -11.26 16.41
CA ALA A 26 17.20 -11.07 15.98
C ALA A 26 16.91 -11.79 14.64
N THR A 27 15.90 -12.66 14.64
CA THR A 27 15.53 -13.45 13.46
C THR A 27 14.97 -12.56 12.34
N PRO A 28 15.41 -12.70 11.08
CA PRO A 28 14.94 -11.86 9.99
C PRO A 28 13.49 -12.19 9.59
N VAL A 29 12.60 -11.24 9.85
CA VAL A 29 11.17 -11.23 9.45
C VAL A 29 10.95 -11.64 8.00
N ARG A 30 9.88 -12.44 7.75
CA ARG A 30 9.01 -12.48 6.55
C ARG A 30 7.63 -11.90 6.92
N SER A 31 6.75 -11.36 6.06
CA SER A 31 6.79 -10.79 4.70
C SER A 31 7.45 -11.55 3.52
N GLU A 32 6.67 -11.69 2.45
CA GLU A 32 6.95 -12.29 1.14
C GLU A 32 6.54 -11.29 0.03
N SER A 33 6.91 -11.53 -1.23
CA SER A 33 6.55 -10.66 -2.37
C SER A 33 5.79 -11.45 -3.42
N GLY A 34 4.52 -11.11 -3.62
CA GLY A 34 3.57 -11.86 -4.45
C GLY A 34 2.80 -12.91 -3.64
N LEU A 35 1.53 -13.14 -4.01
CA LEU A 35 0.78 -14.31 -3.56
C LEU A 35 1.44 -15.54 -4.19
N GLY A 36 2.27 -16.25 -3.42
CA GLY A 36 2.77 -17.57 -3.83
C GLY A 36 1.63 -18.58 -3.92
N LEU A 37 1.94 -19.85 -4.19
CA LEU A 37 0.93 -20.92 -4.20
C LEU A 37 0.09 -20.92 -2.90
N ALA A 38 0.73 -20.71 -1.75
CA ALA A 38 0.05 -20.55 -0.46
C ALA A 38 -0.92 -19.35 -0.41
N GLY A 39 -0.60 -18.24 -1.07
CA GLY A 39 -1.49 -17.09 -1.17
C GLY A 39 -2.72 -17.36 -2.04
N TRP A 40 -2.54 -18.06 -3.16
CA TRP A 40 -3.67 -18.51 -3.99
C TRP A 40 -4.51 -19.60 -3.30
N ILE A 41 -3.89 -20.48 -2.52
CA ILE A 41 -4.60 -21.44 -1.66
C ILE A 41 -5.44 -20.71 -0.61
N VAL A 42 -4.92 -19.67 0.05
CA VAL A 42 -5.70 -18.85 1.00
C VAL A 42 -6.87 -18.14 0.31
N VAL A 43 -6.66 -17.53 -0.87
CA VAL A 43 -7.75 -16.92 -1.64
C VAL A 43 -8.79 -17.96 -2.05
N GLY A 44 -8.38 -19.13 -2.55
CA GLY A 44 -9.28 -20.23 -2.89
C GLY A 44 -10.06 -20.76 -1.68
N MET A 45 -9.40 -20.91 -0.52
CA MET A 45 -10.02 -21.35 0.72
C MET A 45 -11.05 -20.33 1.24
N VAL A 46 -10.76 -19.02 1.16
CA VAL A 46 -11.71 -17.96 1.50
C VAL A 46 -12.91 -17.95 0.55
N LEU A 47 -12.70 -18.18 -0.76
CA LEU A 47 -13.79 -18.28 -1.74
C LEU A 47 -14.66 -19.52 -1.52
N VAL A 48 -14.06 -20.68 -1.23
CA VAL A 48 -14.80 -21.93 -0.91
C VAL A 48 -15.56 -21.78 0.40
N LEU A 49 -14.95 -21.20 1.44
CA LEU A 49 -15.63 -20.93 2.71
C LEU A 49 -16.78 -19.93 2.53
N GLY A 50 -16.58 -18.87 1.74
CA GLY A 50 -17.63 -17.92 1.39
C GLY A 50 -18.79 -18.56 0.63
N ALA A 51 -18.50 -19.47 -0.30
CA ALA A 51 -19.52 -20.23 -1.02
C ALA A 51 -20.32 -21.18 -0.10
N LEU A 52 -19.64 -21.91 0.79
CA LEU A 52 -20.28 -22.78 1.79
C LEU A 52 -21.17 -22.00 2.76
N VAL A 53 -20.72 -20.82 3.18
CA VAL A 53 -21.49 -19.92 4.07
C VAL A 53 -22.71 -19.35 3.35
N PHE A 54 -22.57 -18.98 2.08
CA PHE A 54 -23.68 -18.52 1.24
C PHE A 54 -24.72 -19.62 1.01
N ASP A 55 -24.28 -20.84 0.69
CA ASP A 55 -25.13 -22.03 0.53
C ASP A 55 -25.87 -22.37 1.84
N SER A 56 -25.16 -22.36 2.97
CA SER A 56 -25.75 -22.57 4.30
C SER A 56 -26.79 -21.51 4.65
N LEU A 57 -26.50 -20.22 4.41
CA LEU A 57 -27.46 -19.14 4.64
C LEU A 57 -28.67 -19.23 3.71
N TYR A 58 -28.46 -19.58 2.45
CA TYR A 58 -29.55 -19.76 1.50
C TYR A 58 -30.49 -20.89 1.95
N ALA A 59 -29.94 -22.04 2.36
CA ALA A 59 -30.72 -23.14 2.91
C ALA A 59 -31.46 -22.79 4.22
N LEU A 60 -30.84 -22.02 5.13
CA LEU A 60 -31.53 -21.56 6.35
C LEU A 60 -32.61 -20.49 6.09
N LEU A 61 -32.50 -19.73 4.99
CA LEU A 61 -33.39 -18.60 4.68
C LEU A 61 -34.49 -18.95 3.67
N ASP A 62 -34.44 -20.12 3.02
CA ASP A 62 -35.43 -20.61 2.06
C ASP A 62 -36.87 -20.57 2.62
N HIS A 63 -37.03 -20.76 3.94
CA HIS A 63 -38.34 -20.72 4.63
C HIS A 63 -38.65 -19.39 5.35
N VAL A 64 -37.84 -18.33 5.16
CA VAL A 64 -37.95 -17.06 5.92
C VAL A 64 -38.46 -15.89 5.07
N HIS A 65 -39.70 -15.42 5.25
CA HIS A 65 -40.26 -14.38 4.38
C HIS A 65 -39.71 -12.99 4.72
N TYR A 66 -39.53 -12.16 3.70
CA TYR A 66 -39.08 -10.78 3.87
C TYR A 66 -40.11 -9.95 4.67
N ALA A 67 -41.41 -10.17 4.42
CA ALA A 67 -42.49 -9.50 5.16
C ALA A 67 -42.43 -9.80 6.68
N ASP A 68 -42.25 -11.08 7.06
CA ASP A 68 -42.09 -11.50 8.46
C ASP A 68 -40.90 -10.80 9.14
N MET A 69 -39.78 -10.66 8.41
CA MET A 69 -38.58 -9.96 8.91
C MET A 69 -38.84 -8.45 9.10
N VAL A 70 -39.53 -7.79 8.18
CA VAL A 70 -39.88 -6.36 8.31
C VAL A 70 -40.88 -6.14 9.45
N ALA A 71 -41.88 -7.02 9.61
CA ALA A 71 -42.80 -6.99 10.73
C ALA A 71 -42.07 -7.13 12.08
N ALA A 72 -41.09 -8.05 12.17
CA ALA A 72 -40.25 -8.20 13.35
C ALA A 72 -39.39 -6.96 13.66
N LEU A 73 -38.82 -6.31 12.62
CA LEU A 73 -38.10 -5.05 12.78
C LEU A 73 -39.00 -3.93 13.34
N GLN A 74 -40.24 -3.82 12.84
CA GLN A 74 -41.21 -2.82 13.30
C GLN A 74 -41.76 -3.12 14.71
N ALA A 75 -41.95 -4.40 15.05
CA ALA A 75 -42.44 -4.84 16.35
C ALA A 75 -41.41 -4.70 17.50
N THR A 76 -40.12 -4.49 17.18
CA THR A 76 -39.04 -4.43 18.17
C THR A 76 -39.21 -3.23 19.13
N PRO A 77 -39.34 -3.45 20.46
CA PRO A 77 -39.56 -2.36 21.41
C PRO A 77 -38.40 -1.36 21.48
N ARG A 78 -38.71 -0.06 21.55
CA ARG A 78 -37.71 1.02 21.69
C ARG A 78 -36.82 0.87 22.95
N SER A 79 -37.33 0.23 24.00
CA SER A 79 -36.57 -0.12 25.20
C SER A 79 -35.45 -1.12 24.90
N HIS A 80 -35.67 -2.11 24.04
CA HIS A 80 -34.68 -3.10 23.65
C HIS A 80 -33.57 -2.46 22.81
N LEU A 81 -33.93 -1.55 21.89
CA LEU A 81 -32.97 -0.74 21.13
C LEU A 81 -32.07 0.11 22.06
N LEU A 82 -32.66 0.76 23.07
CA LEU A 82 -31.89 1.55 24.05
C LEU A 82 -30.95 0.66 24.88
N LEU A 83 -31.42 -0.49 25.35
CA LEU A 83 -30.60 -1.46 26.08
C LEU A 83 -29.45 -2.02 25.23
N ALA A 84 -29.68 -2.30 23.94
CA ALA A 84 -28.64 -2.72 23.00
C ALA A 84 -27.57 -1.63 22.78
N VAL A 85 -27.98 -0.35 22.70
CA VAL A 85 -27.05 0.79 22.66
C VAL A 85 -26.22 0.89 23.95
N LEU A 86 -26.85 0.71 25.12
CA LEU A 86 -26.14 0.74 26.41
C LEU A 86 -25.15 -0.44 26.57
N ALA A 87 -25.54 -1.64 26.15
CA ALA A 87 -24.68 -2.82 26.13
C ALA A 87 -23.50 -2.64 25.16
N THR A 88 -23.74 -2.05 23.99
CA THR A 88 -22.69 -1.65 23.04
C THR A 88 -21.73 -0.63 23.66
N ALA A 89 -22.24 0.40 24.33
CA ALA A 89 -21.40 1.38 25.03
C ALA A 89 -20.53 0.73 26.12
N LEU A 90 -21.08 -0.24 26.86
CA LEU A 90 -20.33 -1.01 27.86
C LEU A 90 -19.21 -1.86 27.24
N SER A 91 -19.47 -2.52 26.10
CA SER A 91 -18.42 -3.21 25.34
C SER A 91 -17.32 -2.24 24.89
N TYR A 92 -17.65 -1.09 24.30
CA TYR A 92 -16.63 -0.11 23.89
C TYR A 92 -15.82 0.50 25.07
N VAL A 93 -16.39 0.53 26.28
CA VAL A 93 -15.64 0.83 27.53
C VAL A 93 -14.71 -0.32 27.91
N ALA A 94 -15.14 -1.57 27.80
CA ALA A 94 -14.29 -2.74 28.02
C ALA A 94 -13.14 -2.83 26.98
N LEU A 95 -13.42 -2.52 25.70
CA LEU A 95 -12.44 -2.39 24.62
C LEU A 95 -11.40 -1.29 24.92
N THR A 96 -11.80 -0.15 25.51
CA THR A 96 -10.84 0.84 26.03
C THR A 96 -9.96 0.25 27.14
N GLY A 97 -10.50 -0.69 27.92
CA GLY A 97 -9.77 -1.49 28.90
C GLY A 97 -8.69 -2.40 28.29
N TYR A 98 -8.91 -2.97 27.10
CA TYR A 98 -7.88 -3.74 26.37
C TYR A 98 -6.67 -2.85 26.07
N ASP A 99 -6.85 -1.75 25.35
CA ASP A 99 -5.75 -0.84 25.01
C ASP A 99 -5.01 -0.33 26.27
N ALA A 100 -5.74 -0.04 27.35
CA ALA A 100 -5.15 0.35 28.64
C ALA A 100 -4.34 -0.78 29.31
N SER A 101 -4.64 -2.04 29.01
CA SER A 101 -3.94 -3.24 29.48
C SER A 101 -2.71 -3.54 28.61
N GLY A 102 -2.84 -3.48 27.28
CA GLY A 102 -1.73 -3.62 26.34
C GLY A 102 -0.65 -2.55 26.48
N LEU A 103 -1.04 -1.29 26.73
CA LEU A 103 -0.10 -0.22 27.05
C LEU A 103 0.68 -0.52 28.35
N ARG A 104 0.02 -1.04 29.40
CA ARG A 104 0.68 -1.46 30.64
C ARG A 104 1.63 -2.64 30.44
N TYR A 105 1.26 -3.60 29.59
CA TYR A 105 2.14 -4.71 29.21
C TYR A 105 3.42 -4.19 28.51
N ALA A 106 3.28 -3.23 27.59
CA ALA A 106 4.40 -2.56 26.93
C ALA A 106 5.17 -1.56 27.84
N GLY A 107 4.77 -1.37 29.11
CA GLY A 107 5.36 -0.38 30.02
C GLY A 107 5.10 1.08 29.64
N ALA A 108 4.15 1.33 28.75
CA ALA A 108 3.81 2.64 28.21
C ALA A 108 2.67 3.31 28.99
N HIS A 109 2.75 4.64 29.12
CA HIS A 109 1.76 5.44 29.84
C HIS A 109 1.27 6.58 28.95
N VAL A 110 -0.05 6.75 28.85
CA VAL A 110 -0.72 7.78 28.04
C VAL A 110 -1.94 8.29 28.79
N ALA A 111 -2.34 9.54 28.56
CA ALA A 111 -3.53 10.12 29.19
C ALA A 111 -4.80 9.27 28.89
N PRO A 112 -5.69 9.02 29.87
CA PRO A 112 -6.86 8.15 29.69
C PRO A 112 -7.78 8.56 28.52
N GLY A 113 -8.00 9.86 28.32
CA GLY A 113 -8.81 10.36 27.19
C GLY A 113 -8.19 10.05 25.82
N THR A 114 -6.86 10.01 25.72
CA THR A 114 -6.12 9.59 24.52
C THR A 114 -6.29 8.09 24.27
N VAL A 115 -6.26 7.27 25.33
CA VAL A 115 -6.49 5.82 25.23
C VAL A 115 -7.92 5.54 24.76
N ALA A 116 -8.93 6.14 25.41
CA ALA A 116 -10.34 6.01 25.04
C ALA A 116 -10.60 6.43 23.59
N THR A 117 -10.13 7.62 23.19
CA THR A 117 -10.28 8.12 21.81
C THR A 117 -9.60 7.21 20.78
N THR A 118 -8.38 6.74 21.08
CA THR A 118 -7.61 5.87 20.18
C THR A 118 -8.27 4.51 20.02
N SER A 119 -8.65 3.88 21.12
CA SER A 119 -9.30 2.57 21.15
C SER A 119 -10.65 2.60 20.44
N PHE A 120 -11.50 3.60 20.73
CA PHE A 120 -12.81 3.76 20.11
C PHE A 120 -12.72 3.90 18.58
N ILE A 121 -11.86 4.79 18.08
CA ILE A 121 -11.66 4.96 16.62
C ILE A 121 -11.04 3.71 15.99
N ALA A 122 -10.11 3.04 16.68
CA ALA A 122 -9.46 1.84 16.19
C ALA A 122 -10.44 0.66 16.04
N TYR A 123 -11.28 0.40 17.04
CA TYR A 123 -12.29 -0.66 16.99
C TYR A 123 -13.46 -0.34 16.07
N ALA A 124 -13.97 0.90 16.06
CA ALA A 124 -15.04 1.30 15.14
C ALA A 124 -14.63 1.12 13.66
N LEU A 125 -13.41 1.51 13.29
CA LEU A 125 -12.89 1.26 11.94
C LEU A 125 -12.56 -0.22 11.70
N GLY A 126 -11.98 -0.90 12.69
CA GLY A 126 -11.56 -2.30 12.59
C GLY A 126 -12.72 -3.28 12.41
N ASN A 127 -13.82 -3.05 13.11
CA ASN A 127 -15.03 -3.87 13.03
C ASN A 127 -15.74 -3.71 11.68
N THR A 128 -15.74 -2.52 11.07
CA THR A 128 -16.44 -2.27 9.80
C THR A 128 -15.62 -2.59 8.55
N VAL A 129 -14.31 -2.27 8.51
CA VAL A 129 -13.50 -2.40 7.28
C VAL A 129 -12.96 -3.83 7.06
N GLY A 130 -13.00 -4.67 8.10
CA GLY A 130 -12.37 -5.99 8.08
C GLY A 130 -10.85 -5.92 8.34
N LEU A 131 -10.22 -7.10 8.38
CA LEU A 131 -8.83 -7.28 8.83
C LEU A 131 -8.55 -6.51 10.16
N GLY A 132 -9.49 -6.60 11.10
CA GLY A 132 -9.62 -5.67 12.23
C GLY A 132 -8.35 -5.43 13.04
N SER A 133 -7.51 -6.45 13.25
CA SER A 133 -6.23 -6.31 13.96
C SER A 133 -5.20 -5.46 13.19
N LEU A 134 -5.18 -5.53 11.86
CA LEU A 134 -4.28 -4.74 11.00
C LEU A 134 -4.77 -3.29 10.83
N THR A 135 -6.07 -3.10 10.60
CA THR A 135 -6.67 -1.77 10.43
C THR A 135 -6.68 -0.98 11.76
N ALA A 136 -7.13 -1.60 12.85
CA ALA A 136 -7.06 -1.01 14.19
C ALA A 136 -5.60 -0.82 14.67
N GLY A 137 -4.71 -1.77 14.36
CA GLY A 137 -3.28 -1.66 14.65
C GLY A 137 -2.60 -0.47 13.96
N ALA A 138 -2.97 -0.17 12.71
CA ALA A 138 -2.50 1.02 12.00
C ALA A 138 -3.00 2.33 12.63
N VAL A 139 -4.26 2.37 13.06
CA VAL A 139 -4.84 3.50 13.81
C VAL A 139 -4.09 3.73 15.13
N ARG A 140 -3.93 2.68 15.95
CA ARG A 140 -3.17 2.71 17.21
C ARG A 140 -1.74 3.20 17.00
N THR A 141 -1.02 2.61 16.03
CA THR A 141 0.34 3.01 15.67
C THR A 141 0.41 4.50 15.38
N ARG A 142 -0.53 5.06 14.60
CA ARG A 142 -0.55 6.47 14.23
C ARG A 142 -0.87 7.40 15.41
N LEU A 143 -1.86 7.04 16.22
CA LEU A 143 -2.37 7.88 17.30
C LEU A 143 -1.47 7.87 18.53
N TYR A 144 -0.95 6.70 18.93
CA TYR A 144 -0.05 6.59 20.08
C TYR A 144 1.35 7.14 19.79
N THR A 145 1.88 7.00 18.57
CA THR A 145 3.14 7.66 18.22
C THR A 145 3.00 9.18 18.18
N ALA A 146 1.86 9.71 17.72
CA ALA A 146 1.54 11.13 17.83
C ALA A 146 1.28 11.61 19.27
N ALA A 147 1.01 10.70 20.20
CA ALA A 147 0.96 10.97 21.64
C ALA A 147 2.34 10.83 22.33
N GLY A 148 3.41 10.56 21.57
CA GLY A 148 4.80 10.49 22.07
C GLY A 148 5.34 9.09 22.37
N LEU A 149 4.61 8.01 22.03
CA LEU A 149 5.10 6.65 22.23
C LEU A 149 6.01 6.16 21.10
N ASP A 150 7.02 5.36 21.47
CA ASP A 150 7.87 4.62 20.52
C ASP A 150 7.03 3.60 19.70
N PRO A 151 7.11 3.60 18.35
CA PRO A 151 6.47 2.59 17.50
C PRO A 151 6.69 1.14 17.94
N ALA A 152 7.86 0.81 18.51
CA ALA A 152 8.13 -0.53 19.00
C ALA A 152 7.20 -0.92 20.17
N ARG A 153 6.99 0.00 21.12
CA ARG A 153 6.07 -0.20 22.27
C ARG A 153 4.61 -0.25 21.84
N VAL A 154 4.23 0.54 20.84
CA VAL A 154 2.86 0.45 20.28
C VAL A 154 2.65 -0.89 19.58
N THR A 155 3.66 -1.40 18.88
CA THR A 155 3.61 -2.74 18.25
C THR A 155 3.50 -3.85 19.30
N GLU A 156 4.23 -3.74 20.41
CA GLU A 156 4.15 -4.66 21.56
C GLU A 156 2.75 -4.66 22.20
N ALA A 157 2.14 -3.49 22.41
CA ALA A 157 0.77 -3.37 22.91
C ALA A 157 -0.26 -3.97 21.93
N VAL A 158 -0.19 -3.63 20.63
CA VAL A 158 -1.08 -4.17 19.59
C VAL A 158 -0.98 -5.70 19.47
N ALA A 159 0.23 -6.25 19.60
CA ALA A 159 0.44 -7.70 19.57
C ALA A 159 -0.14 -8.38 20.83
N PHE A 160 -0.02 -7.74 22.00
CA PHE A 160 -0.66 -8.21 23.23
C PHE A 160 -2.19 -8.19 23.10
N ASP A 161 -2.79 -7.08 22.65
CA ASP A 161 -4.25 -6.95 22.51
C ASP A 161 -4.81 -7.99 21.54
N ALA A 162 -4.17 -8.17 20.37
CA ALA A 162 -4.57 -9.17 19.40
C ALA A 162 -4.42 -10.62 19.92
N GLY A 163 -3.34 -10.90 20.66
CA GLY A 163 -3.12 -12.20 21.29
C GLY A 163 -4.14 -12.48 22.41
N ALA A 164 -4.41 -11.49 23.26
CA ALA A 164 -5.39 -11.57 24.33
C ALA A 164 -6.82 -11.77 23.80
N LEU A 165 -7.21 -11.01 22.76
CA LEU A 165 -8.49 -11.18 22.08
C LEU A 165 -8.60 -12.59 21.48
N GLY A 166 -7.58 -13.05 20.75
CA GLY A 166 -7.57 -14.39 20.13
C GLY A 166 -7.65 -15.54 21.15
N VAL A 167 -6.92 -15.45 22.26
CA VAL A 167 -7.00 -16.44 23.35
C VAL A 167 -8.38 -16.41 24.01
N SER A 168 -8.92 -15.23 24.26
CA SER A 168 -10.21 -15.07 24.95
C SER A 168 -11.38 -15.55 24.07
N THR A 169 -11.44 -15.14 22.80
CA THR A 169 -12.48 -15.61 21.86
C THR A 169 -12.41 -17.13 21.70
N THR A 170 -11.22 -17.69 21.50
CA THR A 170 -11.02 -19.15 21.40
C THR A 170 -11.47 -19.88 22.68
N ALA A 171 -11.18 -19.33 23.86
CA ALA A 171 -11.62 -19.91 25.13
C ALA A 171 -13.15 -19.89 25.28
N PHE A 172 -13.80 -18.75 25.04
CA PHE A 172 -15.26 -18.63 25.11
C PHE A 172 -15.96 -19.45 24.01
N GLY A 173 -15.41 -19.50 22.80
CA GLY A 173 -15.90 -20.34 21.71
C GLY A 173 -15.78 -21.83 22.02
N ALA A 174 -14.74 -22.27 22.74
CA ALA A 174 -14.64 -23.65 23.22
C ALA A 174 -15.66 -23.97 24.34
N VAL A 175 -15.92 -23.04 25.26
CA VAL A 175 -17.04 -23.19 26.23
C VAL A 175 -18.38 -23.27 25.49
N GLY A 176 -18.59 -22.45 24.47
CA GLY A 176 -19.76 -22.50 23.61
C GLY A 176 -19.89 -23.81 22.84
N LEU A 177 -18.78 -24.36 22.35
CA LEU A 177 -18.77 -25.67 21.69
C LEU A 177 -19.09 -26.81 22.67
N LEU A 178 -18.65 -26.76 23.93
CA LEU A 178 -19.07 -27.76 24.94
C LEU A 178 -20.57 -27.74 25.19
N TRP A 179 -21.15 -26.53 25.33
CA TRP A 179 -22.58 -26.36 25.62
C TRP A 179 -23.46 -26.67 24.40
N GLY A 180 -22.98 -26.32 23.21
CA GLY A 180 -23.68 -26.47 21.93
C GLY A 180 -23.38 -27.77 21.16
N ALA A 181 -22.47 -28.62 21.62
CA ALA A 181 -22.03 -29.82 20.89
C ALA A 181 -23.18 -30.73 20.40
N PRO A 182 -24.23 -31.02 21.19
CA PRO A 182 -25.36 -31.84 20.73
C PRO A 182 -26.12 -31.21 19.56
N HIS A 183 -26.27 -29.89 19.56
CA HIS A 183 -26.92 -29.16 18.47
C HIS A 183 -26.00 -29.15 17.25
N ILE A 184 -24.74 -28.73 17.39
CA ILE A 184 -23.78 -28.61 16.28
C ILE A 184 -23.49 -29.98 15.61
N ALA A 185 -23.59 -31.08 16.36
CA ALA A 185 -23.46 -32.44 15.84
C ALA A 185 -24.53 -32.81 14.79
N THR A 186 -25.77 -32.30 14.93
CA THR A 186 -26.85 -32.62 13.96
C THR A 186 -26.58 -32.01 12.59
N ILE A 187 -25.87 -30.89 12.54
CA ILE A 187 -25.60 -30.11 11.32
C ILE A 187 -24.26 -30.48 10.68
N THR A 188 -23.24 -30.74 11.50
CA THR A 188 -21.90 -31.10 11.01
C THR A 188 -21.76 -32.59 10.67
N HIS A 189 -22.75 -33.42 11.02
CA HIS A 189 -22.69 -34.88 11.00
C HIS A 189 -21.51 -35.48 11.78
N LEU A 190 -20.87 -34.69 12.66
CA LEU A 190 -19.81 -35.13 13.56
C LEU A 190 -20.43 -35.58 14.89
N PRO A 191 -19.93 -36.66 15.52
CA PRO A 191 -20.44 -37.10 16.81
C PRO A 191 -20.13 -36.05 17.90
N ALA A 192 -21.14 -35.65 18.69
CA ALA A 192 -20.99 -34.65 19.75
C ALA A 192 -19.80 -34.89 20.70
N PRO A 193 -19.48 -36.14 21.14
CA PRO A 193 -18.30 -36.40 21.95
C PRO A 193 -16.96 -35.99 21.30
N LEU A 194 -16.85 -35.99 19.97
CA LEU A 194 -15.65 -35.50 19.27
C LEU A 194 -15.54 -33.97 19.37
N LEU A 195 -16.66 -33.26 19.23
CA LEU A 195 -16.71 -31.80 19.38
C LEU A 195 -16.37 -31.39 20.83
N GLU A 196 -16.89 -32.13 21.81
CA GLU A 196 -16.58 -31.95 23.23
C GLU A 196 -15.10 -32.20 23.52
N VAL A 197 -14.52 -33.29 23.01
CA VAL A 197 -13.08 -33.58 23.17
C VAL A 197 -12.21 -32.48 22.54
N VAL A 198 -12.56 -31.98 21.35
CA VAL A 198 -11.86 -30.86 20.72
C VAL A 198 -11.94 -29.60 21.59
N ALA A 199 -13.12 -29.28 22.13
CA ALA A 199 -13.31 -28.14 23.02
C ALA A 199 -12.51 -28.28 24.34
N LEU A 200 -12.50 -29.46 24.96
CA LEU A 200 -11.69 -29.75 26.15
C LEU A 200 -10.19 -29.62 25.88
N LEU A 201 -9.71 -30.09 24.72
CA LEU A 201 -8.29 -29.93 24.32
C LEU A 201 -7.92 -28.46 24.12
N VAL A 202 -8.80 -27.65 23.52
CA VAL A 202 -8.61 -26.20 23.37
C VAL A 202 -8.57 -25.51 24.74
N LEU A 203 -9.51 -25.83 25.63
CA LEU A 203 -9.53 -25.29 27.00
C LEU A 203 -8.30 -25.69 27.81
N ALA A 204 -7.86 -26.95 27.70
CA ALA A 204 -6.62 -27.42 28.31
C ALA A 204 -5.39 -26.66 27.78
N GLY A 205 -5.38 -26.32 26.48
CA GLY A 205 -4.36 -25.45 25.88
C GLY A 205 -4.35 -24.03 26.44
N VAL A 206 -5.53 -23.43 26.64
CA VAL A 206 -5.68 -22.10 27.29
C VAL A 206 -5.22 -22.14 28.74
N VAL A 207 -5.61 -23.16 29.51
CA VAL A 207 -5.16 -23.36 30.90
C VAL A 207 -3.65 -23.56 30.96
N ALA A 208 -3.05 -24.35 30.06
CA ALA A 208 -1.61 -24.54 29.98
C ALA A 208 -0.88 -23.21 29.68
N LEU A 209 -1.43 -22.37 28.78
CA LEU A 209 -0.91 -21.03 28.51
C LEU A 209 -0.97 -20.12 29.74
N LEU A 210 -2.09 -20.12 30.47
CA LEU A 210 -2.23 -19.35 31.72
C LEU A 210 -1.24 -19.81 32.79
N VAL A 211 -1.03 -21.13 32.95
CA VAL A 211 -0.04 -21.70 33.87
C VAL A 211 1.40 -21.37 33.47
N LEU A 212 1.70 -21.33 32.15
CA LEU A 212 2.97 -20.83 31.63
C LEU A 212 3.19 -19.36 31.98
N CYS A 213 2.15 -18.53 31.87
CA CYS A 213 2.20 -17.13 32.27
C CYS A 213 2.42 -16.93 33.78
N MET A 214 1.72 -17.70 34.63
CA MET A 214 1.94 -17.69 36.08
C MET A 214 3.37 -18.08 36.47
N ARG A 215 4.01 -18.97 35.70
CA ARG A 215 5.39 -19.42 35.93
C ARG A 215 6.48 -18.49 35.37
N GLN A 216 6.09 -17.39 34.70
CA GLN A 216 7.00 -16.42 34.04
C GLN A 216 8.12 -17.06 33.19
N ARG A 217 7.88 -18.23 32.60
CA ARG A 217 8.86 -18.87 31.72
C ARG A 217 8.81 -18.24 30.34
N HIS A 218 9.96 -17.87 29.81
CA HIS A 218 10.11 -17.40 28.44
C HIS A 218 9.67 -18.52 27.49
N VAL A 219 8.73 -18.21 26.58
CA VAL A 219 8.16 -19.20 25.66
C VAL A 219 8.68 -18.96 24.25
N THR A 220 9.33 -19.96 23.66
CA THR A 220 9.84 -19.90 22.28
C THR A 220 8.81 -20.47 21.29
N LEU A 221 7.88 -19.64 20.83
CA LEU A 221 6.92 -20.02 19.78
C LEU A 221 7.67 -20.40 18.49
N PHE A 222 7.31 -21.56 17.93
CA PHE A 222 7.88 -22.11 16.69
C PHE A 222 9.43 -22.13 16.66
N GLY A 223 10.07 -22.25 17.83
CA GLY A 223 11.54 -22.27 17.97
C GLY A 223 12.26 -20.98 17.56
N ARG A 224 11.56 -19.85 17.40
CA ARG A 224 12.12 -18.58 16.90
C ARG A 224 11.60 -17.32 17.58
N TRP A 225 10.39 -17.35 18.13
CA TRP A 225 9.73 -16.17 18.67
C TRP A 225 9.72 -16.26 20.20
N GLU A 226 10.59 -15.51 20.86
CA GLU A 226 10.63 -15.43 22.32
C GLU A 226 9.52 -14.49 22.82
N VAL A 227 8.42 -15.07 23.29
CA VAL A 227 7.29 -14.34 23.84
C VAL A 227 7.45 -14.24 25.35
N ARG A 228 7.41 -13.00 25.87
CA ARG A 228 7.36 -12.74 27.31
C ARG A 228 5.92 -12.94 27.78
N PRO A 229 5.66 -13.84 28.74
CA PRO A 229 4.32 -13.92 29.32
C PRO A 229 3.97 -12.64 30.09
N PRO A 230 2.72 -12.16 30.04
CA PRO A 230 2.26 -11.09 30.92
C PRO A 230 2.28 -11.53 32.40
N PRO A 231 2.53 -10.60 33.34
CA PRO A 231 2.45 -10.92 34.77
C PRO A 231 1.03 -11.36 35.15
N PRO A 232 0.86 -12.29 36.12
CA PRO A 232 -0.41 -12.98 36.35
C PRO A 232 -1.56 -12.04 36.72
N GLY A 233 -1.30 -10.96 37.46
CA GLY A 233 -2.31 -9.94 37.76
C GLY A 233 -2.79 -9.15 36.52
N LEU A 234 -1.92 -8.95 35.53
CA LEU A 234 -2.31 -8.33 34.26
C LEU A 234 -3.04 -9.33 33.36
N ALA A 235 -2.64 -10.61 33.35
CA ALA A 235 -3.34 -11.68 32.64
C ALA A 235 -4.77 -11.88 33.18
N ALA A 236 -4.94 -11.95 34.50
CA ALA A 236 -6.25 -12.07 35.15
C ALA A 236 -7.15 -10.84 34.89
N ARG A 237 -6.57 -9.63 34.99
CA ARG A 237 -7.28 -8.38 34.61
C ARG A 237 -7.69 -8.39 33.14
N GLN A 238 -6.80 -8.83 32.25
CA GLN A 238 -7.09 -8.91 30.82
C GLN A 238 -8.22 -9.89 30.54
N PHE A 239 -8.21 -11.07 31.17
CA PHE A 239 -9.29 -12.05 31.02
C PHE A 239 -10.63 -11.51 31.53
N ALA A 240 -10.64 -10.80 32.67
CA ALA A 240 -11.85 -10.15 33.18
C ALA A 240 -12.38 -9.04 32.24
N ILE A 241 -11.49 -8.27 31.62
CA ILE A 241 -11.86 -7.28 30.59
C ILE A 241 -12.45 -7.97 29.36
N SER A 242 -11.81 -9.04 28.86
CA SER A 242 -12.32 -9.83 27.74
C SER A 242 -13.68 -10.48 28.03
N ALA A 243 -13.90 -10.95 29.26
CA ALA A 243 -15.19 -11.49 29.70
C ALA A 243 -16.28 -10.42 29.71
N ALA A 244 -15.99 -9.25 30.28
CA ALA A 244 -16.93 -8.13 30.32
C ALA A 244 -17.30 -7.63 28.91
N ASP A 245 -16.32 -7.53 28.01
CA ASP A 245 -16.52 -7.20 26.60
C ASP A 245 -17.39 -8.24 25.89
N MET A 246 -17.03 -9.53 25.97
CA MET A 246 -17.79 -10.62 25.36
C MET A 246 -19.25 -10.68 25.84
N ILE A 247 -19.47 -10.53 27.16
CA ILE A 247 -20.81 -10.52 27.74
C ILE A 247 -21.60 -9.28 27.29
N ALA A 248 -20.98 -8.10 27.26
CA ALA A 248 -21.65 -6.88 26.83
C ALA A 248 -21.99 -6.89 25.33
N ALA A 249 -21.09 -7.39 24.49
CA ALA A 249 -21.31 -7.52 23.06
C ALA A 249 -22.37 -8.58 22.72
N ALA A 250 -22.38 -9.71 23.43
CA ALA A 250 -23.44 -10.71 23.33
C ALA A 250 -24.79 -10.17 23.83
N ALA A 251 -24.81 -9.45 24.97
CA ALA A 251 -26.01 -8.84 25.52
C ALA A 251 -26.64 -7.81 24.55
N ALA A 252 -25.82 -7.08 23.79
CA ALA A 252 -26.30 -6.14 22.79
C ALA A 252 -27.11 -6.80 21.66
N LEU A 253 -26.84 -8.06 21.32
CA LEU A 253 -27.67 -8.86 20.41
C LEU A 253 -28.79 -9.59 21.16
N TRP A 254 -28.50 -10.18 22.33
CA TRP A 254 -29.46 -10.95 23.12
C TRP A 254 -30.71 -10.14 23.51
N VAL A 255 -30.57 -8.86 23.86
CA VAL A 255 -31.74 -8.02 24.19
C VAL A 255 -32.61 -7.72 22.95
N LEU A 256 -32.06 -7.83 21.74
CA LEU A 256 -32.82 -7.69 20.49
C LEU A 256 -33.52 -8.99 20.08
N MET A 257 -33.15 -10.13 20.67
CA MET A 257 -33.76 -11.43 20.38
C MET A 257 -35.16 -11.56 21.02
N PRO A 258 -35.99 -12.48 20.51
CA PRO A 258 -37.31 -12.77 21.08
C PRO A 258 -37.23 -13.23 22.53
N ALA A 259 -38.15 -12.75 23.36
CA ALA A 259 -38.17 -13.07 24.79
C ALA A 259 -38.39 -14.58 25.01
N GLY A 260 -37.45 -15.21 25.73
CA GLY A 260 -37.50 -16.64 26.04
C GLY A 260 -36.86 -17.57 25.00
N ALA A 261 -36.29 -17.05 23.92
CA ALA A 261 -35.60 -17.86 22.91
C ALA A 261 -34.40 -18.64 23.49
N VAL A 262 -33.47 -17.93 24.17
CA VAL A 262 -32.25 -18.49 24.76
C VAL A 262 -31.94 -17.74 26.05
N ASP A 263 -31.44 -18.41 27.10
CA ASP A 263 -30.90 -17.73 28.28
C ASP A 263 -29.56 -17.02 27.97
N LEU A 264 -29.27 -15.93 28.69
CA LEU A 264 -28.06 -15.13 28.42
C LEU A 264 -26.74 -15.93 28.52
N PRO A 265 -26.51 -16.79 29.53
CA PRO A 265 -25.33 -17.66 29.57
C PRO A 265 -25.15 -18.54 28.33
N THR A 266 -26.19 -19.28 27.91
CA THR A 266 -26.16 -20.11 26.71
C THR A 266 -25.94 -19.25 25.45
N PHE A 267 -26.57 -18.07 25.38
CA PHE A 267 -26.42 -17.15 24.25
C PHE A 267 -24.99 -16.58 24.13
N VAL A 268 -24.35 -16.20 25.24
CA VAL A 268 -22.93 -15.76 25.27
C VAL A 268 -22.02 -16.85 24.70
N ALA A 269 -22.33 -18.11 24.98
CA ALA A 269 -21.60 -19.27 24.46
C ALA A 269 -21.71 -19.39 22.93
N PHE A 270 -22.93 -19.32 22.37
CA PHE A 270 -23.14 -19.33 20.92
C PHE A 270 -22.56 -18.09 20.22
N TYR A 271 -22.73 -16.91 20.81
CA TYR A 271 -22.16 -15.66 20.32
C TYR A 271 -20.63 -15.72 20.24
N ALA A 272 -19.96 -16.25 21.27
CA ALA A 272 -18.51 -16.42 21.27
C ALA A 272 -18.03 -17.39 20.19
N LEU A 273 -18.77 -18.48 19.92
CA LEU A 273 -18.50 -19.38 18.81
C LEU A 273 -18.66 -18.67 17.46
N ALA A 274 -19.74 -17.90 17.26
CA ALA A 274 -20.01 -17.13 16.06
C ALA A 274 -18.91 -16.09 15.77
N VAL A 275 -18.47 -15.35 16.79
CA VAL A 275 -17.34 -14.40 16.68
C VAL A 275 -16.04 -15.14 16.35
N THR A 276 -15.77 -16.28 16.98
CA THR A 276 -14.53 -17.06 16.74
C THR A 276 -14.46 -17.56 15.31
N LEU A 277 -15.54 -18.17 14.80
CA LEU A 277 -15.62 -18.62 13.40
C LEU A 277 -15.59 -17.44 12.42
N GLY A 278 -16.27 -16.33 12.75
CA GLY A 278 -16.22 -15.09 11.97
C GLY A 278 -14.81 -14.54 11.82
N VAL A 279 -14.03 -14.46 12.91
CA VAL A 279 -12.63 -14.02 12.89
C VAL A 279 -11.74 -14.99 12.10
N LEU A 280 -11.90 -16.31 12.29
CA LEU A 280 -11.14 -17.33 11.56
C LEU A 280 -11.39 -17.30 10.05
N SER A 281 -12.62 -16.97 9.62
CA SER A 281 -13.00 -16.88 8.21
C SER A 281 -12.33 -15.73 7.44
N GLN A 282 -11.82 -14.72 8.16
CA GLN A 282 -11.34 -13.44 7.61
C GLN A 282 -12.38 -12.65 6.79
N SER A 283 -13.66 -13.02 6.84
CA SER A 283 -14.76 -12.25 6.24
C SER A 283 -14.81 -10.82 6.82
N PRO A 284 -14.99 -9.77 6.00
CA PRO A 284 -15.19 -8.41 6.51
C PRO A 284 -16.34 -8.34 7.53
N GLY A 285 -16.04 -7.87 8.75
CA GLY A 285 -17.00 -7.85 9.86
C GLY A 285 -17.49 -9.24 10.32
N GLY A 286 -16.90 -10.34 9.85
CA GLY A 286 -17.43 -11.69 10.07
C GLY A 286 -18.77 -11.95 9.35
N LEU A 287 -19.13 -11.12 8.36
CA LEU A 287 -20.40 -11.21 7.65
C LEU A 287 -20.60 -12.60 7.03
N GLY A 288 -21.84 -13.08 7.14
CA GLY A 288 -22.28 -14.38 6.66
C GLY A 288 -22.05 -15.48 7.69
N VAL A 289 -20.81 -15.67 8.13
CA VAL A 289 -20.44 -16.71 9.10
C VAL A 289 -21.09 -16.46 10.46
N PHE A 290 -21.07 -15.20 10.92
CA PHE A 290 -21.65 -14.83 12.21
C PHE A 290 -23.18 -15.04 12.20
N GLU A 291 -23.86 -14.53 11.17
CA GLU A 291 -25.30 -14.67 10.98
C GLU A 291 -25.71 -16.15 10.91
N ALA A 292 -24.99 -16.97 10.13
CA ALA A 292 -25.27 -18.39 10.00
C ALA A 292 -25.19 -19.11 11.35
N VAL A 293 -24.13 -18.89 12.14
CA VAL A 293 -23.96 -19.56 13.43
C VAL A 293 -25.04 -19.15 14.45
N ILE A 294 -25.48 -17.88 14.45
CA ILE A 294 -26.55 -17.43 15.34
C ILE A 294 -27.93 -18.00 14.93
N LEU A 295 -28.28 -17.94 13.65
CA LEU A 295 -29.52 -18.54 13.12
C LEU A 295 -29.58 -20.05 13.41
N LEU A 296 -28.45 -20.72 13.26
CA LEU A 296 -28.27 -22.15 13.53
C LEU A 296 -28.36 -22.50 15.03
N GLY A 297 -27.72 -21.71 15.89
CA GLY A 297 -27.77 -21.89 17.34
C GLY A 297 -29.15 -21.64 17.95
N CYS A 298 -29.95 -20.78 17.32
CA CYS A 298 -31.33 -20.48 17.72
C CYS A 298 -32.38 -21.32 16.95
N SER A 299 -31.95 -22.27 16.11
CA SER A 299 -32.85 -23.07 15.29
C SER A 299 -33.83 -23.89 16.14
N GLY A 300 -35.11 -23.82 15.81
CA GLY A 300 -36.19 -24.44 16.59
C GLY A 300 -36.54 -23.75 17.93
N GLN A 301 -35.81 -22.70 18.33
CA GLN A 301 -36.05 -21.95 19.58
C GLN A 301 -36.64 -20.55 19.33
N ALA A 302 -36.38 -19.95 18.16
CA ALA A 302 -36.98 -18.69 17.71
C ALA A 302 -37.31 -18.73 16.21
N PRO A 303 -38.33 -17.97 15.74
CA PRO A 303 -38.58 -17.79 14.32
C PRO A 303 -37.37 -17.14 13.63
N PRO A 304 -36.80 -17.72 12.55
CA PRO A 304 -35.58 -17.19 11.95
C PRO A 304 -35.71 -15.75 11.42
N ALA A 305 -36.93 -15.31 11.06
CA ALA A 305 -37.21 -13.93 10.67
C ALA A 305 -36.93 -12.92 11.80
N GLU A 306 -37.31 -13.25 13.03
CA GLU A 306 -37.09 -12.41 14.21
C GLU A 306 -35.59 -12.39 14.60
N VAL A 307 -34.92 -13.54 14.48
CA VAL A 307 -33.46 -13.64 14.68
C VAL A 307 -32.70 -12.80 13.64
N LEU A 308 -33.13 -12.81 12.38
CA LEU A 308 -32.55 -12.00 11.31
C LEU A 308 -32.78 -10.50 11.53
N ALA A 309 -33.98 -10.11 11.99
CA ALA A 309 -34.28 -8.73 12.39
C ALA A 309 -33.37 -8.26 13.55
N ALA A 310 -33.18 -9.10 14.58
CA ALA A 310 -32.27 -8.82 15.69
C ALA A 310 -30.81 -8.66 15.22
N LEU A 311 -30.35 -9.53 14.31
CA LEU A 311 -29.02 -9.45 13.69
C LEU A 311 -28.84 -8.14 12.90
N LEU A 312 -29.83 -7.69 12.13
CA LEU A 312 -29.78 -6.43 11.40
C LEU A 312 -29.69 -5.22 12.34
N PHE A 313 -30.52 -5.16 13.39
CA PHE A 313 -30.39 -4.10 14.40
C PHE A 313 -29.05 -4.14 15.12
N TYR A 314 -28.53 -5.33 15.44
CA TYR A 314 -27.22 -5.48 16.04
C TYR A 314 -26.10 -4.97 15.13
N ARG A 315 -26.15 -5.22 13.82
CA ARG A 315 -25.21 -4.62 12.85
C ARG A 315 -25.30 -3.09 12.83
N ALA A 316 -26.51 -2.53 12.85
CA ALA A 316 -26.71 -1.08 12.90
C ALA A 316 -26.16 -0.46 14.20
N ILE A 317 -26.42 -1.08 15.35
CA ILE A 317 -26.09 -0.55 16.68
C ILE A 317 -24.62 -0.79 17.06
N TYR A 318 -24.05 -1.96 16.76
CA TYR A 318 -22.70 -2.35 17.21
C TYR A 318 -21.59 -1.99 16.20
N PHE A 319 -21.91 -1.85 14.92
CA PHE A 319 -20.93 -1.54 13.86
C PHE A 319 -21.13 -0.12 13.29
N LEU A 320 -22.32 0.19 12.76
CA LEU A 320 -22.55 1.46 12.07
C LEU A 320 -22.58 2.67 13.02
N LEU A 321 -23.32 2.59 14.13
CA LEU A 321 -23.42 3.69 15.10
C LEU A 321 -22.04 4.10 15.67
N PRO A 322 -21.16 3.19 16.13
CA PRO A 322 -19.80 3.56 16.55
C PRO A 322 -18.95 4.16 15.43
N LEU A 323 -19.09 3.73 14.18
CA LEU A 323 -18.40 4.35 13.04
C LEU A 323 -18.85 5.80 12.83
N VAL A 324 -20.16 6.07 12.89
CA VAL A 324 -20.72 7.42 12.80
C VAL A 324 -20.22 8.30 13.95
N VAL A 325 -20.23 7.79 15.19
CA VAL A 325 -19.70 8.49 16.37
C VAL A 325 -18.21 8.77 16.22
N ALA A 326 -17.41 7.80 15.75
CA ALA A 326 -15.97 7.97 15.55
C ALA A 326 -15.66 9.02 14.47
N ALA A 327 -16.43 9.05 13.38
CA ALA A 327 -16.30 10.06 12.34
C ALA A 327 -16.73 11.46 12.85
N ALA A 328 -17.79 11.55 13.66
CA ALA A 328 -18.22 12.78 14.32
C ALA A 328 -17.20 13.30 15.34
N MET A 329 -16.57 12.42 16.12
CA MET A 329 -15.46 12.78 17.01
C MET A 329 -14.30 13.40 16.23
N LEU A 330 -13.92 12.83 15.08
CA LEU A 330 -12.88 13.39 14.22
C LEU A 330 -13.28 14.74 13.60
N GLY A 331 -14.53 14.91 13.17
CA GLY A 331 -15.06 16.20 12.72
C GLY A 331 -15.02 17.27 13.84
N ALA A 332 -15.38 16.89 15.06
CA ALA A 332 -15.27 17.77 16.24
C ALA A 332 -13.81 18.12 16.58
N PHE A 333 -12.86 17.17 16.41
CA PHE A 333 -11.43 17.49 16.50
C PHE A 333 -11.01 18.48 15.41
N GLU A 334 -11.49 18.35 14.16
CA GLU A 334 -11.14 19.26 13.07
C GLU A 334 -11.68 20.68 13.28
N LEU A 335 -12.91 20.82 13.78
CA LEU A 335 -13.50 22.11 14.15
C LEU A 335 -12.79 22.79 15.33
N ARG A 336 -12.35 22.01 16.32
CA ARG A 336 -11.67 22.54 17.53
C ARG A 336 -10.16 22.76 17.33
N SER A 337 -9.51 22.03 16.43
CA SER A 337 -8.05 21.98 16.32
C SER A 337 -7.48 23.03 15.36
N GLY A 338 -7.59 24.30 15.75
CA GLY A 338 -6.60 25.29 15.32
C GLY A 338 -5.23 25.03 15.97
N ALA A 339 -4.27 24.55 15.18
CA ALA A 339 -2.81 24.63 15.41
C ALA A 339 -2.12 24.03 16.68
N GLY A 340 -2.83 23.56 17.71
CA GLY A 340 -2.21 23.15 18.99
C GLY A 340 -1.47 21.79 19.03
N ALA A 341 -2.20 20.69 19.23
CA ALA A 341 -1.62 19.42 19.71
C ALA A 341 -1.18 18.45 18.59
N PRO A 342 -0.06 17.70 18.76
CA PRO A 342 0.36 16.64 17.83
C PRO A 342 -0.69 15.53 17.64
N PHE A 343 -1.34 15.10 18.73
CA PHE A 343 -2.39 14.08 18.71
C PHE A 343 -3.59 14.49 17.84
N GLY A 344 -4.10 15.71 18.01
CA GLY A 344 -5.23 16.21 17.21
C GLY A 344 -4.92 16.21 15.71
N ARG A 345 -3.72 16.65 15.32
CA ARG A 345 -3.27 16.59 13.91
C ARG A 345 -3.15 15.16 13.36
N ALA A 346 -2.84 14.17 14.20
CA ALA A 346 -2.79 12.77 13.79
C ALA A 346 -4.19 12.13 13.69
N ALA A 347 -5.10 12.50 14.60
CA ALA A 347 -6.51 12.10 14.59
C ALA A 347 -7.22 12.64 13.35
N VAL A 348 -7.14 13.95 13.09
CA VAL A 348 -7.72 14.58 11.89
C VAL A 348 -7.24 13.84 10.63
N LYS A 349 -5.95 13.49 10.50
CA LYS A 349 -5.43 12.73 9.34
C LYS A 349 -6.03 11.33 9.13
N LEU A 350 -6.87 10.81 10.03
CA LEU A 350 -7.64 9.57 9.85
C LEU A 350 -9.03 9.79 9.22
N SER A 351 -9.59 11.01 9.22
CA SER A 351 -10.95 11.26 8.71
C SER A 351 -11.19 10.74 7.29
N PRO A 352 -10.25 10.83 6.31
CA PRO A 352 -10.46 10.29 4.97
C PRO A 352 -10.67 8.76 4.96
N GLY A 353 -10.12 8.04 5.95
CA GLY A 353 -10.36 6.62 6.15
C GLY A 353 -11.77 6.31 6.67
N LEU A 354 -12.24 7.05 7.67
CA LEU A 354 -13.58 6.88 8.22
C LEU A 354 -14.67 7.36 7.26
N LEU A 355 -14.46 8.49 6.58
CA LEU A 355 -15.38 9.02 5.57
C LEU A 355 -15.50 8.09 4.36
N ALA A 356 -14.40 7.47 3.92
CA ALA A 356 -14.44 6.41 2.92
C ALA A 356 -15.25 5.19 3.40
N ALA A 357 -15.01 4.72 4.63
CA ALA A 357 -15.77 3.60 5.19
C ALA A 357 -17.27 3.93 5.30
N LEU A 358 -17.62 5.13 5.77
CA LEU A 358 -19.02 5.58 5.88
C LEU A 358 -19.68 5.76 4.50
N THR A 359 -18.95 6.27 3.51
CA THR A 359 -19.42 6.37 2.10
C THR A 359 -19.62 4.98 1.49
N MET A 360 -18.75 4.01 1.81
CA MET A 360 -18.91 2.63 1.38
C MET A 360 -20.16 1.99 2.01
N VAL A 361 -20.39 2.17 3.31
CA VAL A 361 -21.60 1.66 3.98
C VAL A 361 -22.86 2.34 3.43
N ALA A 362 -22.85 3.66 3.23
CA ALA A 362 -23.97 4.37 2.59
C ALA A 362 -24.23 3.86 1.16
N GLY A 363 -23.18 3.55 0.39
CA GLY A 363 -23.30 2.95 -0.94
C GLY A 363 -23.93 1.55 -0.93
N VAL A 364 -23.51 0.68 0.00
CA VAL A 364 -24.14 -0.65 0.19
C VAL A 364 -25.59 -0.51 0.65
N MET A 365 -25.86 0.38 1.62
CA MET A 365 -27.21 0.64 2.13
C MET A 365 -28.17 1.08 1.00
N LEU A 366 -27.74 2.01 0.15
CA LEU A 366 -28.53 2.47 -1.01
C LEU A 366 -28.79 1.36 -2.04
N LEU A 367 -27.81 0.46 -2.26
CA LEU A 367 -27.96 -0.69 -3.16
C LEU A 367 -28.89 -1.77 -2.61
N VAL A 368 -28.79 -2.10 -1.32
CA VAL A 368 -29.68 -3.05 -0.64
C VAL A 368 -31.11 -2.51 -0.63
N SER A 369 -31.29 -1.26 -0.18
CA SER A 369 -32.57 -0.56 -0.24
C SER A 369 -33.11 -0.38 -1.67
N GLY A 370 -32.24 -0.50 -2.68
CA GLY A 370 -32.61 -0.45 -4.11
C GLY A 370 -33.05 -1.80 -4.71
N VAL A 371 -33.07 -2.86 -3.91
CA VAL A 371 -33.55 -4.21 -4.30
C VAL A 371 -34.56 -4.81 -3.32
N THR A 372 -34.95 -4.07 -2.29
CA THR A 372 -35.96 -4.46 -1.31
C THR A 372 -37.25 -3.67 -1.51
N PRO A 373 -38.44 -4.25 -1.28
CA PRO A 373 -39.69 -3.53 -1.43
C PRO A 373 -39.87 -2.42 -0.38
N ALA A 374 -40.70 -1.44 -0.72
CA ALA A 374 -41.14 -0.40 0.21
C ALA A 374 -42.10 -0.98 1.27
N SER A 375 -42.28 -0.28 2.37
CA SER A 375 -43.33 -0.60 3.36
C SER A 375 -44.68 -0.04 2.94
N ASP A 376 -45.76 -0.79 3.12
CA ASP A 376 -47.14 -0.44 2.76
C ASP A 376 -47.54 1.00 3.19
N GLU A 377 -47.25 1.39 4.43
CA GLU A 377 -47.52 2.74 4.94
C GLU A 377 -46.81 3.85 4.13
N ALA A 378 -45.61 3.57 3.63
CA ALA A 378 -44.86 4.49 2.79
C ALA A 378 -45.41 4.52 1.36
N GLU A 379 -45.85 3.38 0.81
CA GLU A 379 -46.50 3.33 -0.50
C GLU A 379 -47.80 4.14 -0.53
N ASP A 380 -48.66 3.99 0.48
CA ASP A 380 -49.90 4.75 0.60
C ASP A 380 -49.63 6.27 0.72
N LEU A 381 -48.68 6.66 1.56
CA LEU A 381 -48.28 8.07 1.70
C LEU A 381 -47.69 8.65 0.41
N LEU A 382 -46.87 7.88 -0.31
CA LEU A 382 -46.30 8.28 -1.61
C LEU A 382 -47.38 8.40 -2.69
N ARG A 383 -48.31 7.43 -2.76
CA ARG A 383 -49.44 7.42 -3.72
C ARG A 383 -50.32 8.66 -3.59
N MET A 384 -50.43 9.23 -2.39
CA MET A 384 -51.17 10.48 -2.14
C MET A 384 -50.39 11.77 -2.47
N HIS A 385 -49.05 11.79 -2.37
CA HIS A 385 -48.27 13.04 -2.37
C HIS A 385 -47.18 13.16 -3.44
N VAL A 386 -46.77 12.05 -4.08
CA VAL A 386 -45.59 12.01 -4.96
C VAL A 386 -45.95 11.39 -6.32
N PRO A 387 -45.67 12.07 -7.45
CA PRO A 387 -45.91 11.50 -8.77
C PRO A 387 -45.07 10.23 -9.01
N LEU A 388 -45.68 9.19 -9.60
CA LEU A 388 -45.04 7.87 -9.84
C LEU A 388 -43.66 7.95 -10.51
N PHE A 389 -43.50 8.84 -11.49
CA PHE A 389 -42.20 9.06 -12.16
C PHE A 389 -41.09 9.47 -11.18
N VAL A 390 -41.42 10.27 -10.15
CA VAL A 390 -40.46 10.71 -9.13
C VAL A 390 -40.06 9.53 -8.24
N VAL A 391 -40.98 8.64 -7.89
CA VAL A 391 -40.70 7.42 -7.10
C VAL A 391 -39.75 6.49 -7.88
N GLU A 392 -40.11 6.13 -9.11
CA GLU A 392 -39.31 5.27 -10.00
C GLU A 392 -37.91 5.87 -10.28
N ALA A 393 -37.83 7.17 -10.57
CA ALA A 393 -36.57 7.86 -10.78
C ALA A 393 -35.71 7.89 -9.50
N SER A 394 -36.31 8.11 -8.33
CA SER A 394 -35.61 8.09 -7.03
C SER A 394 -35.01 6.73 -6.73
N HIS A 395 -35.73 5.65 -7.04
CA HIS A 395 -35.26 4.28 -6.86
C HIS A 395 -34.07 3.94 -7.75
N MET A 396 -34.16 4.28 -9.04
CA MET A 396 -33.07 4.04 -10.01
C MET A 396 -31.84 4.92 -9.72
N ILE A 397 -32.04 6.22 -9.47
CA ILE A 397 -30.94 7.16 -9.17
C ILE A 397 -30.26 6.78 -7.85
N GLY A 398 -31.03 6.43 -6.81
CA GLY A 398 -30.48 5.98 -5.52
C GLY A 398 -29.58 4.75 -5.66
N SER A 399 -30.01 3.76 -6.45
CA SER A 399 -29.25 2.52 -6.68
C SER A 399 -27.96 2.77 -7.47
N VAL A 400 -28.04 3.56 -8.56
CA VAL A 400 -26.86 3.94 -9.35
C VAL A 400 -25.90 4.81 -8.52
N ALA A 401 -26.41 5.73 -7.71
CA ALA A 401 -25.62 6.53 -6.77
C ALA A 401 -24.94 5.65 -5.72
N GLY A 402 -25.60 4.61 -5.22
CA GLY A 402 -25.01 3.62 -4.31
C GLY A 402 -23.78 2.93 -4.91
N LEU A 403 -23.87 2.47 -6.16
CA LEU A 403 -22.72 1.93 -6.90
C LEU A 403 -21.60 2.98 -7.06
N ILE A 404 -21.94 4.22 -7.41
CA ILE A 404 -20.94 5.28 -7.58
C ILE A 404 -20.27 5.61 -6.24
N MET A 405 -21.00 5.60 -5.11
CA MET A 405 -20.43 5.76 -3.78
C MET A 405 -19.37 4.70 -3.44
N LEU A 406 -19.54 3.45 -3.86
CA LEU A 406 -18.49 2.42 -3.71
C LEU A 406 -17.20 2.74 -4.48
N PHE A 407 -17.29 3.41 -5.64
CA PHE A 407 -16.10 3.91 -6.34
C PHE A 407 -15.51 5.16 -5.67
N VAL A 408 -16.38 6.09 -5.23
CA VAL A 408 -16.00 7.35 -4.60
C VAL A 408 -15.30 7.14 -3.26
N ALA A 409 -15.75 6.18 -2.45
CA ALA A 409 -15.11 5.78 -1.18
C ALA A 409 -13.60 5.55 -1.35
N ARG A 410 -13.17 4.87 -2.42
CA ARG A 410 -11.76 4.68 -2.75
C ARG A 410 -11.05 5.99 -3.10
N GLY A 411 -11.72 6.90 -3.81
CA GLY A 411 -11.21 8.25 -4.06
C GLY A 411 -11.00 9.05 -2.76
N LEU A 412 -11.89 8.90 -1.78
CA LEU A 412 -11.73 9.52 -0.46
C LEU A 412 -10.51 8.96 0.29
N LEU A 413 -10.25 7.64 0.26
CA LEU A 413 -9.02 7.03 0.81
C LEU A 413 -7.74 7.67 0.23
N HIS A 414 -7.76 8.00 -1.07
CA HIS A 414 -6.64 8.63 -1.76
C HIS A 414 -6.64 10.18 -1.70
N ARG A 415 -7.58 10.77 -0.94
CA ARG A 415 -7.72 12.22 -0.66
C ARG A 415 -8.00 13.11 -1.89
N LEU A 416 -8.68 12.57 -2.90
CA LEU A 416 -8.94 13.31 -4.15
C LEU A 416 -10.08 14.33 -3.95
N ASP A 417 -9.88 15.58 -4.39
CA ASP A 417 -10.92 16.63 -4.31
C ASP A 417 -12.17 16.27 -5.15
N ALA A 418 -11.97 15.69 -6.35
CA ALA A 418 -13.07 15.20 -7.17
C ALA A 418 -13.89 14.08 -6.50
N ALA A 419 -13.27 13.28 -5.62
CA ALA A 419 -13.98 12.27 -4.84
C ALA A 419 -14.81 12.91 -3.73
N TRP A 420 -14.28 13.95 -3.08
CA TRP A 420 -14.99 14.72 -2.07
C TRP A 420 -16.25 15.39 -2.65
N TRP A 421 -16.13 16.08 -3.79
CA TRP A 421 -17.27 16.67 -4.48
C TRP A 421 -18.32 15.63 -4.89
N ALA A 422 -17.89 14.51 -5.48
CA ALA A 422 -18.80 13.43 -5.85
C ALA A 422 -19.53 12.85 -4.62
N ALA A 423 -18.81 12.61 -3.51
CA ALA A 423 -19.40 12.10 -2.27
C ALA A 423 -20.45 13.07 -1.71
N LEU A 424 -20.13 14.36 -1.66
CA LEU A 424 -21.02 15.38 -1.12
C LEU A 424 -22.28 15.54 -1.98
N VAL A 425 -22.13 15.71 -3.30
CA VAL A 425 -23.25 15.87 -4.23
C VAL A 425 -24.15 14.64 -4.23
N LEU A 426 -23.57 13.43 -4.26
CA LEU A 426 -24.36 12.20 -4.19
C LEU A 426 -25.08 12.08 -2.86
N SER A 427 -24.43 12.36 -1.72
CA SER A 427 -25.06 12.25 -0.39
C SER A 427 -26.22 13.23 -0.22
N LEU A 428 -26.10 14.46 -0.71
CA LEU A 428 -27.18 15.45 -0.68
C LEU A 428 -28.32 15.05 -1.62
N LEU A 429 -28.01 14.63 -2.86
CA LEU A 429 -29.00 14.21 -3.84
C LEU A 429 -29.78 12.98 -3.36
N THR A 430 -29.09 11.91 -2.96
CA THR A 430 -29.76 10.70 -2.47
C THR A 430 -30.45 10.91 -1.13
N GLY A 431 -29.93 11.80 -0.27
CA GLY A 431 -30.58 12.19 0.98
C GLY A 431 -31.95 12.83 0.74
N VAL A 432 -32.09 13.68 -0.28
CA VAL A 432 -33.38 14.25 -0.71
C VAL A 432 -34.27 13.17 -1.35
N LEU A 433 -33.71 12.31 -2.22
CA LEU A 433 -34.45 11.26 -2.91
C LEU A 433 -34.89 10.09 -1.99
N ALA A 434 -34.33 9.97 -0.78
CA ALA A 434 -34.73 8.96 0.20
C ALA A 434 -36.20 9.12 0.67
N LEU A 435 -36.76 10.33 0.64
CA LEU A 435 -38.19 10.55 0.91
C LEU A 435 -39.09 9.98 -0.19
N PRO A 436 -39.02 10.43 -1.46
CA PRO A 436 -39.86 9.90 -2.55
C PRO A 436 -39.57 8.44 -2.91
N LYS A 437 -38.44 7.85 -2.47
CA LYS A 437 -38.15 6.42 -2.69
C LYS A 437 -39.00 5.48 -1.81
N GLY A 438 -39.29 5.89 -0.57
CA GLY A 438 -39.93 5.00 0.43
C GLY A 438 -39.95 5.58 1.85
N ILE A 439 -39.91 6.91 2.00
CA ILE A 439 -39.86 7.63 3.29
C ILE A 439 -38.73 7.08 4.20
N ALA A 440 -37.56 6.84 3.62
CA ALA A 440 -36.42 6.21 4.30
C ALA A 440 -35.66 7.20 5.20
N VAL A 441 -36.27 7.57 6.34
CA VAL A 441 -35.74 8.56 7.30
C VAL A 441 -34.36 8.14 7.85
N SER A 442 -34.14 6.84 8.06
CA SER A 442 -32.85 6.29 8.49
C SER A 442 -31.74 6.51 7.46
N GLU A 443 -32.02 6.27 6.18
CA GLU A 443 -31.08 6.51 5.09
C GLU A 443 -30.73 8.00 4.97
N MET A 444 -31.75 8.86 5.00
CA MET A 444 -31.55 10.31 5.02
C MET A 444 -30.63 10.73 6.17
N ALA A 445 -30.86 10.23 7.39
CA ALA A 445 -30.05 10.60 8.56
C ALA A 445 -28.56 10.23 8.38
N VAL A 446 -28.27 9.04 7.83
CA VAL A 446 -26.89 8.61 7.52
C VAL A 446 -26.27 9.48 6.44
N LEU A 447 -27.01 9.76 5.36
CA LEU A 447 -26.53 10.55 4.21
C LEU A 447 -26.29 12.03 4.55
N VAL A 448 -27.19 12.65 5.33
CA VAL A 448 -27.02 14.01 5.86
C VAL A 448 -25.83 14.07 6.82
N THR A 449 -25.66 13.07 7.69
CA THR A 449 -24.50 13.00 8.59
C THR A 449 -23.20 12.90 7.80
N LEU A 450 -23.15 12.04 6.77
CA LEU A 450 -22.01 11.93 5.86
C LEU A 450 -21.72 13.27 5.15
N ALA A 451 -22.74 13.95 4.63
CA ALA A 451 -22.60 15.26 3.98
C ALA A 451 -22.02 16.33 4.91
N VAL A 452 -22.52 16.43 6.16
CA VAL A 452 -22.01 17.36 7.17
C VAL A 452 -20.54 17.08 7.51
N LEU A 453 -20.18 15.80 7.71
CA LEU A 453 -18.80 15.41 8.03
C LEU A 453 -17.84 15.62 6.84
N LEU A 454 -18.30 15.42 5.60
CA LEU A 454 -17.55 15.80 4.40
C LEU A 454 -17.28 17.31 4.38
N VAL A 455 -18.28 18.16 4.62
CA VAL A 455 -18.11 19.62 4.68
C VAL A 455 -17.09 20.03 5.75
N ILE A 456 -17.17 19.47 6.96
CA ILE A 456 -16.21 19.74 8.04
C ILE A 456 -14.78 19.35 7.61
N SER A 457 -14.61 18.19 6.97
CA SER A 457 -13.29 17.68 6.57
C SER A 457 -12.79 18.13 5.19
N ARG A 458 -13.37 19.18 4.57
CA ARG A 458 -12.97 19.67 3.24
C ARG A 458 -11.46 19.96 3.12
N ARG A 459 -10.81 20.40 4.20
CA ARG A 459 -9.36 20.72 4.23
C ARG A 459 -8.46 19.50 4.04
N GLN A 460 -8.99 18.29 4.11
CA GLN A 460 -8.24 17.04 3.96
C GLN A 460 -8.23 16.45 2.55
N PHE A 461 -8.99 17.05 1.64
CA PHE A 461 -9.16 16.64 0.24
C PHE A 461 -8.62 17.75 -0.67
N ASP A 462 -7.33 18.00 -0.54
CA ASP A 462 -6.58 19.07 -1.21
C ASP A 462 -5.94 18.62 -2.54
N ARG A 463 -5.93 17.31 -2.85
CA ARG A 463 -5.24 16.75 -4.03
C ARG A 463 -6.04 16.96 -5.32
N PRO A 464 -5.59 17.84 -6.26
CA PRO A 464 -6.25 18.00 -7.55
C PRO A 464 -5.96 16.78 -8.42
N SER A 465 -7.01 16.00 -8.71
CA SER A 465 -6.93 14.85 -9.61
C SER A 465 -8.33 14.38 -9.99
N SER A 466 -8.46 13.81 -11.19
CA SER A 466 -9.73 13.19 -11.59
C SER A 466 -9.96 11.92 -10.77
N LEU A 467 -11.14 11.82 -10.13
CA LEU A 467 -11.64 10.61 -9.46
C LEU A 467 -11.48 9.37 -10.35
N PHE A 468 -11.77 9.55 -11.62
CA PHE A 468 -11.76 8.52 -12.64
C PHE A 468 -10.39 8.34 -13.33
N SER A 469 -9.28 8.84 -12.77
CA SER A 469 -7.92 8.62 -13.31
C SER A 469 -7.22 7.37 -12.74
N GLN A 470 -7.67 6.85 -11.60
CA GLN A 470 -6.99 5.73 -10.93
C GLN A 470 -7.45 4.38 -11.47
N ARG A 471 -6.53 3.41 -11.61
CA ARG A 471 -6.87 2.00 -11.92
C ARG A 471 -7.41 1.33 -10.66
N LEU A 472 -8.50 0.60 -10.82
CA LEU A 472 -9.04 -0.26 -9.76
C LEU A 472 -8.09 -1.43 -9.53
N GLU A 473 -7.75 -1.71 -8.27
CA GLU A 473 -7.09 -2.96 -7.91
C GLU A 473 -8.08 -4.12 -7.95
N ALA A 474 -7.60 -5.31 -8.30
CA ALA A 474 -8.41 -6.52 -8.38
C ALA A 474 -9.21 -6.82 -7.10
N GLY A 475 -8.67 -6.52 -5.91
CA GLY A 475 -9.39 -6.69 -4.65
C GLY A 475 -10.60 -5.76 -4.49
N TRP A 476 -10.54 -4.53 -5.00
CA TRP A 476 -11.67 -3.60 -4.95
C TRP A 476 -12.75 -3.98 -5.98
N LEU A 477 -12.33 -4.41 -7.18
CA LEU A 477 -13.24 -4.98 -8.17
C LEU A 477 -13.97 -6.21 -7.62
N LEU A 478 -13.25 -7.14 -6.98
CA LEU A 478 -13.83 -8.32 -6.36
C LEU A 478 -14.85 -7.93 -5.28
N ALA A 479 -14.52 -7.00 -4.38
CA ALA A 479 -15.45 -6.52 -3.35
C ALA A 479 -16.75 -5.95 -3.96
N MET A 480 -16.65 -5.19 -5.06
CA MET A 480 -17.83 -4.65 -5.74
C MET A 480 -18.65 -5.71 -6.46
N VAL A 481 -18.01 -6.73 -7.05
CA VAL A 481 -18.71 -7.89 -7.63
C VAL A 481 -19.42 -8.70 -6.54
N CYS A 482 -18.80 -8.90 -5.36
CA CYS A 482 -19.44 -9.56 -4.23
C CYS A 482 -20.65 -8.78 -3.69
N VAL A 483 -20.56 -7.45 -3.57
CA VAL A 483 -21.72 -6.61 -3.19
C VAL A 483 -22.83 -6.70 -4.22
N PHE A 484 -22.50 -6.63 -5.52
CA PHE A 484 -23.50 -6.78 -6.59
C PHE A 484 -24.17 -8.15 -6.55
N ALA A 485 -23.40 -9.24 -6.38
CA ALA A 485 -23.94 -10.60 -6.24
C ALA A 485 -24.83 -10.76 -4.99
N ALA A 486 -24.46 -10.11 -3.88
CA ALA A 486 -25.31 -10.07 -2.69
C ALA A 486 -26.63 -9.33 -2.96
N CYS A 487 -26.62 -8.20 -3.69
CA CYS A 487 -27.84 -7.49 -4.09
C CYS A 487 -28.72 -8.33 -5.05
N VAL A 488 -28.13 -9.07 -6.00
CA VAL A 488 -28.85 -10.04 -6.84
C VAL A 488 -29.55 -11.09 -5.98
N TRP A 489 -28.87 -11.63 -4.97
CA TRP A 489 -29.44 -12.64 -4.09
C TRP A 489 -30.53 -12.08 -3.15
N ILE A 490 -30.32 -10.89 -2.57
CA ILE A 490 -31.34 -10.19 -1.75
C ILE A 490 -32.60 -9.92 -2.58
N LEU A 491 -32.47 -9.55 -3.86
CA LEU A 491 -33.60 -9.36 -4.77
C LEU A 491 -34.44 -10.63 -4.89
N PHE A 492 -33.81 -11.78 -5.17
CA PHE A 492 -34.52 -13.07 -5.30
C PHE A 492 -35.11 -13.53 -3.96
N PHE A 493 -34.45 -13.25 -2.83
CA PHE A 493 -34.98 -13.51 -1.50
C PHE A 493 -36.23 -12.66 -1.19
N ALA A 494 -36.19 -11.35 -1.47
CA ALA A 494 -37.27 -10.42 -1.15
C ALA A 494 -38.54 -10.64 -1.98
N TYR A 495 -38.40 -11.03 -3.26
CA TYR A 495 -39.53 -11.15 -4.20
C TYR A 495 -39.99 -12.59 -4.49
N ARG A 496 -39.55 -13.57 -3.69
CA ARG A 496 -39.81 -15.01 -3.94
C ARG A 496 -41.28 -15.42 -4.01
N GLU A 497 -42.17 -14.69 -3.31
CA GLU A 497 -43.62 -14.98 -3.28
C GLU A 497 -44.42 -14.14 -4.27
N VAL A 498 -43.81 -13.11 -4.88
CA VAL A 498 -44.49 -12.26 -5.85
C VAL A 498 -44.59 -13.03 -7.16
N ALA A 499 -45.81 -13.42 -7.53
CA ALA A 499 -46.08 -14.04 -8.82
C ALA A 499 -45.52 -13.16 -9.94
N TYR A 500 -44.63 -13.73 -10.78
CA TYR A 500 -44.03 -13.02 -11.90
C TYR A 500 -45.11 -12.46 -12.83
N ALA A 501 -45.39 -11.17 -12.69
CA ALA A 501 -46.37 -10.49 -13.51
C ALA A 501 -45.85 -10.43 -14.96
N ASN A 502 -46.68 -10.87 -15.91
CA ASN A 502 -46.41 -10.75 -17.36
C ASN A 502 -46.58 -9.29 -17.85
N GLN A 503 -46.07 -8.32 -17.08
CA GLN A 503 -46.01 -6.92 -17.45
C GLN A 503 -44.79 -6.66 -18.32
N LEU A 504 -44.95 -5.73 -19.27
CA LEU A 504 -43.89 -5.34 -20.19
C LEU A 504 -42.90 -4.45 -19.44
N TRP A 505 -41.59 -4.58 -19.68
CA TRP A 505 -40.54 -3.96 -18.86
C TRP A 505 -40.60 -2.42 -18.77
N TRP A 506 -41.31 -1.78 -19.70
CA TRP A 506 -41.59 -0.33 -19.76
C TRP A 506 -42.87 0.11 -19.04
N GLN A 507 -43.59 -0.81 -18.37
CA GLN A 507 -44.75 -0.46 -17.54
C GLN A 507 -44.30 -0.07 -16.13
N PHE A 508 -44.86 1.04 -15.64
CA PHE A 508 -44.59 1.60 -14.33
C PHE A 508 -45.90 1.60 -13.53
N THR A 509 -45.88 1.01 -12.34
CA THR A 509 -47.01 0.94 -11.41
C THR A 509 -46.50 1.18 -9.99
N PHE A 510 -47.36 1.67 -9.09
CA PHE A 510 -47.02 1.76 -7.67
C PHE A 510 -46.80 0.35 -7.11
N ASP A 511 -47.76 -0.56 -7.36
CA ASP A 511 -47.76 -1.98 -6.97
C ASP A 511 -46.72 -2.84 -7.77
N GLY A 512 -45.67 -2.22 -8.32
CA GLY A 512 -44.74 -2.77 -9.34
C GLY A 512 -43.31 -3.02 -8.84
N ASP A 513 -43.16 -3.38 -7.58
CA ASP A 513 -41.87 -3.33 -6.87
C ASP A 513 -40.81 -4.30 -7.39
N ALA A 514 -41.17 -5.55 -7.75
CA ALA A 514 -40.22 -6.49 -8.35
C ALA A 514 -39.67 -5.99 -9.70
N PRO A 515 -40.50 -5.55 -10.68
CA PRO A 515 -40.01 -4.85 -11.88
C PRO A 515 -39.14 -3.62 -11.60
N ARG A 516 -39.52 -2.78 -10.62
CA ARG A 516 -38.76 -1.57 -10.22
C ARG A 516 -37.35 -1.91 -9.74
N SER A 517 -37.23 -2.89 -8.86
CA SER A 517 -35.95 -3.37 -8.32
C SER A 517 -35.08 -4.07 -9.37
N ILE A 518 -35.67 -4.84 -10.29
CA ILE A 518 -34.94 -5.42 -11.44
C ILE A 518 -34.38 -4.31 -12.35
N ARG A 519 -35.18 -3.27 -12.68
CA ARG A 519 -34.72 -2.12 -13.47
C ARG A 519 -33.54 -1.39 -12.80
N ALA A 520 -33.63 -1.16 -11.50
CA ALA A 520 -32.57 -0.52 -10.72
C ALA A 520 -31.27 -1.34 -10.73
N LEU A 521 -31.35 -2.65 -10.51
CA LEU A 521 -30.21 -3.56 -10.53
C LEU A 521 -29.59 -3.69 -11.94
N MET A 522 -30.40 -3.66 -13.00
CA MET A 522 -29.92 -3.60 -14.38
C MET A 522 -29.16 -2.28 -14.66
N ALA A 523 -29.67 -1.14 -14.20
CA ALA A 523 -28.99 0.15 -14.34
C ALA A 523 -27.62 0.16 -13.62
N VAL A 524 -27.56 -0.45 -12.42
CA VAL A 524 -26.30 -0.70 -11.68
C VAL A 524 -25.36 -1.60 -12.52
N ALA A 525 -25.85 -2.71 -13.06
CA ALA A 525 -25.03 -3.64 -13.86
C ALA A 525 -24.46 -2.98 -15.13
N VAL A 526 -25.28 -2.26 -15.90
CA VAL A 526 -24.87 -1.55 -17.12
C VAL A 526 -23.88 -0.43 -16.80
N THR A 527 -24.11 0.34 -15.73
CA THR A 527 -23.19 1.40 -15.28
C THR A 527 -21.84 0.82 -14.85
N GLY A 528 -21.87 -0.27 -14.07
CA GLY A 528 -20.67 -0.98 -13.61
C GLY A 528 -19.85 -1.57 -14.76
N LEU A 529 -20.52 -2.22 -15.72
CA LEU A 529 -19.88 -2.78 -16.92
C LEU A 529 -19.30 -1.69 -17.81
N GLY A 530 -20.06 -0.64 -18.13
CA GLY A 530 -19.61 0.50 -18.93
C GLY A 530 -18.40 1.20 -18.31
N PHE A 531 -18.42 1.40 -16.99
CA PHE A 531 -17.27 1.94 -16.27
C PHE A 531 -16.06 1.00 -16.26
N GLY A 532 -16.28 -0.31 -16.10
CA GLY A 532 -15.23 -1.34 -16.17
C GLY A 532 -14.55 -1.40 -17.54
N MET A 533 -15.34 -1.35 -18.62
CA MET A 533 -14.82 -1.25 -19.99
C MET A 533 -14.06 0.07 -20.21
N TRP A 534 -14.61 1.20 -19.77
CA TRP A 534 -13.94 2.50 -19.87
C TRP A 534 -12.61 2.53 -19.10
N GLN A 535 -12.56 1.93 -17.90
CA GLN A 535 -11.33 1.74 -17.11
C GLN A 535 -10.26 0.91 -17.84
N LEU A 536 -10.67 -0.07 -18.65
CA LEU A 536 -9.80 -0.93 -19.45
C LEU A 536 -9.26 -0.21 -20.70
N PHE A 537 -10.08 0.59 -21.37
CA PHE A 537 -9.73 1.25 -22.64
C PHE A 537 -9.14 2.67 -22.51
N ARG A 538 -9.33 3.37 -21.39
CA ARG A 538 -8.80 4.74 -21.22
C ARG A 538 -7.26 4.78 -21.29
N LYS A 539 -6.73 5.85 -21.88
CA LYS A 539 -5.30 6.17 -21.92
C LYS A 539 -4.83 6.74 -20.57
N GLU A 540 -3.66 6.35 -20.08
CA GLU A 540 -3.15 6.84 -18.78
C GLU A 540 -2.80 8.34 -18.85
N PRO A 541 -3.31 9.20 -17.93
CA PRO A 541 -2.99 10.64 -17.92
C PRO A 541 -1.53 10.94 -17.64
N GLY A 542 -1.07 12.12 -18.06
CA GLY A 542 0.32 12.58 -17.94
C GLY A 542 1.16 12.15 -19.14
N VAL A 543 1.23 13.03 -20.14
CA VAL A 543 2.14 12.87 -21.30
C VAL A 543 3.46 13.53 -20.92
N THR A 544 4.55 12.78 -20.99
CA THR A 544 5.90 13.34 -21.00
C THR A 544 6.16 13.97 -22.36
N THR A 545 6.31 15.30 -22.40
CA THR A 545 6.76 16.00 -23.60
C THR A 545 8.27 15.87 -23.73
N PHE A 546 8.75 15.56 -24.94
CA PHE A 546 10.18 15.70 -25.24
C PHE A 546 10.56 17.18 -25.19
N PRO A 547 11.78 17.52 -24.73
CA PRO A 547 12.21 18.90 -24.57
C PRO A 547 12.36 19.59 -25.92
N SER A 548 12.01 20.87 -25.96
CA SER A 548 12.25 21.76 -27.10
C SER A 548 13.74 22.06 -27.29
N ASP A 549 14.09 22.62 -28.45
CA ASP A 549 15.47 22.99 -28.76
C ASP A 549 16.01 24.07 -27.81
N GLU A 550 15.16 24.99 -27.37
CA GLU A 550 15.49 26.02 -26.37
C GLU A 550 15.76 25.40 -24.99
N GLU A 551 14.94 24.44 -24.56
CA GLU A 551 15.15 23.70 -23.30
C GLU A 551 16.43 22.86 -23.32
N LEU A 552 16.75 22.22 -24.46
CA LEU A 552 17.99 21.48 -24.64
C LEU A 552 19.23 22.40 -24.65
N ALA A 553 19.13 23.57 -25.29
CA ALA A 553 20.20 24.58 -25.26
C ALA A 553 20.44 25.09 -23.82
N ARG A 554 19.37 25.42 -23.09
CA ARG A 554 19.43 25.82 -21.68
C ARG A 554 20.02 24.72 -20.80
N ALA A 555 19.62 23.46 -21.01
CA ALA A 555 20.17 22.32 -20.28
C ALA A 555 21.68 22.17 -20.54
N ALA A 556 22.14 22.36 -21.78
CA ALA A 556 23.56 22.30 -22.11
C ALA A 556 24.40 23.35 -21.34
N GLU A 557 23.91 24.58 -21.20
CA GLU A 557 24.59 25.62 -20.40
C GLU A 557 24.71 25.28 -18.92
N ILE A 558 23.71 24.61 -18.35
CA ILE A 558 23.72 24.15 -16.94
C ILE A 558 24.66 22.94 -16.80
N VAL A 559 24.59 21.97 -17.73
CA VAL A 559 25.43 20.77 -17.74
C VAL A 559 26.92 21.11 -17.77
N ARG A 560 27.34 22.09 -18.59
CA ARG A 560 28.74 22.55 -18.66
C ARG A 560 29.31 23.01 -17.30
N LYS A 561 28.45 23.55 -16.44
CA LYS A 561 28.77 24.05 -15.09
C LYS A 561 28.64 22.97 -13.99
N GLN A 562 28.19 21.76 -14.32
CA GLN A 562 27.93 20.69 -13.35
C GLN A 562 29.22 19.86 -13.08
N PRO A 563 29.50 19.44 -11.83
CA PRO A 563 30.63 18.57 -11.52
C PRO A 563 30.41 17.07 -11.86
N ALA A 564 29.32 16.74 -12.53
CA ALA A 564 28.84 15.37 -12.75
C ALA A 564 28.69 15.10 -14.25
N ALA A 565 29.46 14.15 -14.78
CA ALA A 565 29.49 13.86 -16.22
C ALA A 565 28.19 13.23 -16.73
N ASP A 566 27.49 12.47 -15.89
CA ASP A 566 26.24 11.79 -16.27
C ASP A 566 25.07 12.75 -16.55
N ALA A 567 25.18 14.03 -16.17
CA ALA A 567 24.25 15.08 -16.54
C ALA A 567 24.17 15.31 -18.06
N THR A 568 25.23 15.01 -18.81
CA THR A 568 25.27 15.15 -20.28
C THR A 568 24.30 14.21 -21.00
N LEU A 569 23.80 13.15 -20.34
CA LEU A 569 22.72 12.31 -20.87
C LEU A 569 21.40 13.08 -21.11
N ALA A 570 21.22 14.25 -20.50
CA ALA A 570 20.08 15.13 -20.80
C ALA A 570 20.04 15.56 -22.27
N LEU A 571 21.19 15.69 -22.93
CA LEU A 571 21.31 16.19 -24.31
C LEU A 571 20.85 15.18 -25.37
N MET A 572 20.51 13.94 -24.99
CA MET A 572 19.97 12.93 -25.91
C MET A 572 18.52 13.21 -26.31
N GLY A 573 17.78 14.02 -25.53
CA GLY A 573 16.42 14.47 -25.89
C GLY A 573 15.30 13.44 -25.68
N ASP A 574 15.61 12.22 -25.24
CA ASP A 574 14.65 11.15 -24.89
C ASP A 574 14.00 11.32 -23.51
N LYS A 575 14.42 12.33 -22.74
CA LYS A 575 13.97 12.61 -21.37
C LYS A 575 13.33 13.99 -21.29
N SER A 576 12.16 14.08 -20.67
CA SER A 576 11.54 15.34 -20.29
C SER A 576 12.41 16.08 -19.26
N LEU A 577 12.40 17.41 -19.30
CA LEU A 577 13.14 18.27 -18.40
C LEU A 577 12.16 19.05 -17.50
N LEU A 578 12.38 19.05 -16.19
CA LEU A 578 11.65 19.88 -15.23
C LEU A 578 12.62 20.92 -14.66
N PHE A 579 12.50 22.17 -15.09
CA PHE A 579 13.32 23.29 -14.60
C PHE A 579 12.79 23.88 -13.28
N SER A 580 13.70 24.39 -12.45
CA SER A 580 13.38 25.25 -11.29
C SER A 580 12.71 26.56 -11.74
N PRO A 581 12.08 27.33 -10.83
CA PRO A 581 11.48 28.62 -11.20
C PRO A 581 12.49 29.65 -11.75
N SER A 582 13.72 29.64 -11.25
CA SER A 582 14.84 30.40 -11.84
C SER A 582 15.32 29.78 -13.16
N GLY A 583 15.14 28.47 -13.30
CA GLY A 583 15.68 27.59 -14.34
C GLY A 583 17.21 27.57 -14.39
N ASN A 584 17.86 27.73 -13.22
CA ASN A 584 19.29 27.44 -13.03
C ASN A 584 19.57 25.98 -12.64
N ALA A 585 18.51 25.20 -12.41
CA ALA A 585 18.58 23.77 -12.14
C ALA A 585 17.44 23.03 -12.86
N PHE A 586 17.62 21.73 -13.11
CA PHE A 586 16.60 20.87 -13.68
C PHE A 586 16.68 19.41 -13.21
N ILE A 587 15.57 18.68 -13.36
CA ILE A 587 15.51 17.21 -13.27
C ILE A 587 15.21 16.65 -14.67
N MET A 588 16.05 15.75 -15.15
CA MET A 588 15.75 14.96 -16.35
C MET A 588 15.03 13.66 -15.96
N TYR A 589 13.91 13.37 -16.62
CA TYR A 589 13.07 12.23 -16.26
C TYR A 589 12.32 11.62 -17.45
N ALA A 590 11.82 10.41 -17.27
CA ALA A 590 10.92 9.76 -18.21
C ALA A 590 9.79 9.02 -17.46
N LYS A 591 8.69 8.73 -18.16
CA LYS A 591 7.53 8.02 -17.62
C LYS A 591 7.34 6.69 -18.33
N GLN A 592 7.23 5.62 -17.56
CA GLN A 592 6.86 4.30 -18.07
C GLN A 592 5.79 3.68 -17.17
N GLY A 593 4.62 3.40 -17.77
CA GLY A 593 3.42 3.04 -17.02
C GLY A 593 3.12 4.07 -15.93
N ARG A 594 3.09 3.61 -14.67
CA ARG A 594 2.88 4.47 -13.50
C ARG A 594 4.16 5.08 -12.92
N SER A 595 5.36 4.63 -13.32
CA SER A 595 6.61 5.15 -12.77
C SER A 595 7.08 6.40 -13.51
N TRP A 596 7.26 7.48 -12.77
CA TRP A 596 7.94 8.70 -13.19
C TRP A 596 9.35 8.62 -12.62
N VAL A 597 10.35 8.44 -13.48
CA VAL A 597 11.72 8.13 -13.06
C VAL A 597 12.64 9.26 -13.48
N ALA A 598 13.15 9.99 -12.49
CA ALA A 598 14.27 10.90 -12.65
C ALA A 598 15.58 10.11 -12.82
N LEU A 599 16.43 10.55 -13.75
CA LEU A 599 17.77 10.02 -13.94
C LEU A 599 18.77 10.84 -13.12
N SER A 600 19.50 10.14 -12.24
CA SER A 600 20.47 10.68 -11.29
C SER A 600 19.86 11.73 -10.33
N ASP A 601 20.72 12.50 -9.67
CA ASP A 601 20.32 13.66 -8.86
C ASP A 601 19.99 14.88 -9.74
N PRO A 602 19.30 15.91 -9.23
CA PRO A 602 19.08 17.15 -9.98
C PRO A 602 20.39 17.79 -10.47
N VAL A 603 20.32 18.51 -11.59
CA VAL A 603 21.46 19.15 -12.26
C VAL A 603 21.36 20.66 -12.08
N GLY A 604 22.46 21.35 -11.78
CA GLY A 604 22.50 22.79 -11.54
C GLY A 604 22.59 23.18 -10.06
N ALA A 605 22.12 24.39 -9.72
CA ALA A 605 22.30 25.00 -8.39
C ALA A 605 21.74 24.15 -7.23
N GLN A 606 22.62 23.71 -6.32
CA GLN A 606 22.28 22.79 -5.22
C GLN A 606 21.24 23.35 -4.24
N GLN A 607 21.16 24.67 -4.10
CA GLN A 607 20.18 25.35 -3.24
C GLN A 607 18.73 25.10 -3.71
N GLU A 608 18.53 24.84 -5.01
CA GLU A 608 17.22 24.65 -5.62
C GLU A 608 16.78 23.17 -5.64
N TRP A 609 17.69 22.24 -5.32
CA TRP A 609 17.41 20.79 -5.37
C TRP A 609 16.27 20.33 -4.46
N PRO A 610 16.13 20.81 -3.20
CA PRO A 610 15.03 20.38 -2.33
C PRO A 610 13.65 20.71 -2.94
N GLU A 611 13.48 21.94 -3.45
CA GLU A 611 12.24 22.39 -4.09
C GLU A 611 11.95 21.59 -5.36
N LEU A 612 12.95 21.38 -6.22
CA LEU A 612 12.83 20.58 -7.43
C LEU A 612 12.42 19.13 -7.15
N ILE A 613 12.99 18.51 -6.10
CA ILE A 613 12.64 17.15 -5.67
C ILE A 613 11.17 17.08 -5.22
N TRP A 614 10.72 18.03 -4.38
CA TRP A 614 9.31 18.13 -3.98
C TRP A 614 8.39 18.32 -5.18
N ARG A 615 8.67 19.30 -6.04
CA ARG A 615 7.87 19.59 -7.24
C ARG A 615 7.80 18.41 -8.21
N PHE A 616 8.87 17.63 -8.35
CA PHE A 616 8.86 16.39 -9.15
C PHE A 616 7.96 15.30 -8.53
N ILE A 617 8.04 15.12 -7.21
CA ILE A 617 7.22 14.15 -6.48
C ILE A 617 5.73 14.54 -6.57
N GLU A 618 5.42 15.82 -6.35
CA GLU A 618 4.08 16.39 -6.47
C GLU A 618 3.51 16.26 -7.89
N MET A 619 4.32 16.55 -8.92
CA MET A 619 3.94 16.37 -10.33
C MET A 619 3.60 14.91 -10.65
N ALA A 620 4.42 13.96 -10.19
CA ALA A 620 4.15 12.53 -10.36
C ALA A 620 2.89 12.10 -9.58
N ASP A 621 2.69 12.60 -8.36
CA ASP A 621 1.51 12.31 -7.53
C ASP A 621 0.22 12.91 -8.09
N ALA A 622 0.24 14.13 -8.63
CA ALA A 622 -0.93 14.76 -9.26
C ALA A 622 -1.46 13.89 -10.43
N HIS A 623 -0.56 13.23 -11.15
CA HIS A 623 -0.87 12.29 -12.23
C HIS A 623 -1.10 10.83 -11.76
N GLY A 624 -1.19 10.59 -10.45
CA GLY A 624 -1.41 9.24 -9.88
C GLY A 624 -0.24 8.26 -10.12
N GLY A 625 0.93 8.78 -10.46
CA GLY A 625 2.16 8.03 -10.65
C GLY A 625 2.92 7.75 -9.36
N ARG A 626 4.05 7.08 -9.49
CA ARG A 626 5.06 6.91 -8.43
C ARG A 626 6.34 7.59 -8.87
N ALA A 627 6.75 8.62 -8.14
CA ALA A 627 8.07 9.24 -8.29
C ALA A 627 9.16 8.26 -7.87
N ALA A 628 10.24 8.24 -8.64
CA ALA A 628 11.48 7.54 -8.31
C ALA A 628 12.68 8.28 -8.86
N PHE A 629 13.84 8.13 -8.21
CA PHE A 629 15.12 8.68 -8.68
C PHE A 629 16.10 7.52 -8.83
N TYR A 630 16.70 7.37 -10.01
CA TYR A 630 17.53 6.22 -10.40
C TYR A 630 18.98 6.64 -10.65
N LYS A 631 19.94 5.96 -10.00
CA LYS A 631 21.39 6.31 -9.96
C LYS A 631 21.77 7.53 -9.10
N THR A 632 20.99 7.85 -8.06
CA THR A 632 21.39 8.91 -7.12
C THR A 632 22.63 8.55 -6.30
N ARG A 633 23.32 9.58 -5.81
CA ARG A 633 24.57 9.50 -5.06
C ARG A 633 24.33 9.33 -3.55
N PRO A 634 25.29 8.82 -2.76
CA PRO A 634 25.11 8.66 -1.31
C PRO A 634 24.91 9.99 -0.56
N GLN A 635 25.51 11.08 -1.04
CA GLN A 635 25.54 12.38 -0.37
C GLN A 635 24.18 13.10 -0.38
N THR A 636 23.32 12.80 -1.37
CA THR A 636 22.01 13.43 -1.55
C THR A 636 20.88 12.69 -0.83
N LEU A 637 21.16 11.52 -0.24
CA LEU A 637 20.16 10.69 0.44
C LEU A 637 19.28 11.43 1.48
N PRO A 638 19.79 12.36 2.32
CA PRO A 638 18.96 13.09 3.28
C PRO A 638 17.76 13.79 2.63
N LEU A 639 17.97 14.49 1.50
CA LEU A 639 16.93 15.23 0.78
C LEU A 639 15.75 14.33 0.38
N TYR A 640 16.04 13.11 -0.05
CA TYR A 640 15.01 12.16 -0.47
C TYR A 640 14.33 11.43 0.69
N LEU A 641 15.03 11.24 1.81
CA LEU A 641 14.47 10.67 3.04
C LEU A 641 13.47 11.66 3.67
N ASP A 642 13.80 12.95 3.68
CA ASP A 642 12.90 14.03 4.11
C ASP A 642 11.66 14.14 3.21
N ALA A 643 11.82 13.91 1.90
CA ALA A 643 10.73 13.77 0.94
C ALA A 643 9.95 12.43 1.03
N GLY A 644 10.22 11.60 2.04
CA GLY A 644 9.46 10.37 2.33
C GLY A 644 9.77 9.18 1.41
N LEU A 645 10.84 9.22 0.62
CA LEU A 645 11.32 8.10 -0.18
C LEU A 645 12.22 7.18 0.65
N ARG A 646 12.47 5.96 0.15
CA ARG A 646 13.42 5.01 0.74
C ARG A 646 14.52 4.68 -0.25
N ALA A 647 15.74 4.52 0.27
CA ALA A 647 16.92 4.18 -0.52
C ALA A 647 17.11 2.67 -0.70
N TYR A 648 17.35 2.27 -1.94
CA TYR A 648 17.58 0.89 -2.36
C TYR A 648 18.88 0.84 -3.18
N LYS A 649 19.94 0.21 -2.68
CA LYS A 649 21.23 0.15 -3.41
C LYS A 649 21.01 -0.55 -4.76
N LEU A 650 21.44 0.07 -5.86
CA LEU A 650 21.37 -0.49 -7.21
C LEU A 650 22.63 -1.26 -7.60
N GLY A 651 23.77 -0.85 -7.06
CA GLY A 651 25.10 -1.32 -7.44
C GLY A 651 26.13 -0.27 -7.07
N GLU A 652 27.26 -0.30 -7.79
CA GLU A 652 28.37 0.63 -7.59
C GLU A 652 28.86 1.17 -8.92
N GLU A 653 29.39 2.38 -8.91
CA GLU A 653 29.97 3.07 -10.06
C GLU A 653 31.48 3.26 -9.83
N ALA A 654 32.27 2.96 -10.85
CA ALA A 654 33.73 2.90 -10.75
C ALA A 654 34.36 4.23 -11.22
N TYR A 655 35.21 4.80 -10.38
CA TYR A 655 35.90 6.06 -10.62
C TYR A 655 37.41 5.90 -10.48
N VAL A 656 38.18 6.45 -11.42
CA VAL A 656 39.65 6.51 -11.35
C VAL A 656 40.06 7.91 -10.88
N SER A 657 40.85 8.00 -9.81
CA SER A 657 41.53 9.26 -9.43
C SER A 657 42.54 9.62 -10.50
N LEU A 658 42.42 10.82 -11.08
CA LEU A 658 43.29 11.29 -12.16
C LEU A 658 44.60 11.93 -11.65
N PRO A 659 44.63 12.73 -10.56
CA PRO A 659 45.89 13.25 -10.01
C PRO A 659 46.93 12.15 -9.71
N ASP A 660 46.48 11.03 -9.14
CA ASP A 660 47.32 9.87 -8.79
C ASP A 660 47.47 8.85 -9.92
N PHE A 661 46.98 9.16 -11.14
CA PHE A 661 46.99 8.19 -12.23
C PHE A 661 48.40 8.04 -12.82
N SER A 662 48.84 6.79 -12.94
CA SER A 662 50.08 6.45 -13.64
C SER A 662 49.97 5.05 -14.22
N LEU A 663 50.57 4.87 -15.41
CA LEU A 663 50.81 3.56 -16.03
C LEU A 663 52.13 2.91 -15.54
N LYS A 664 52.95 3.63 -14.76
CA LYS A 664 54.20 3.10 -14.17
C LYS A 664 53.89 2.28 -12.91
N GLY A 665 54.76 1.31 -12.59
CA GLY A 665 54.62 0.43 -11.43
C GLY A 665 53.95 -0.93 -11.72
N SER A 666 53.96 -1.84 -10.74
CA SER A 666 53.41 -3.20 -10.87
C SER A 666 51.89 -3.24 -10.90
N ARG A 667 51.23 -2.40 -10.08
CA ARG A 667 49.78 -2.36 -9.87
C ARG A 667 48.94 -2.32 -11.16
N ARG A 668 49.29 -1.44 -12.10
CA ARG A 668 48.59 -1.30 -13.39
C ARG A 668 49.34 -1.91 -14.58
N ALA A 669 50.15 -2.95 -14.34
CA ALA A 669 50.95 -3.61 -15.39
C ALA A 669 50.09 -4.08 -16.57
N ASN A 670 48.94 -4.72 -16.32
CA ASN A 670 48.04 -5.20 -17.37
C ASN A 670 47.57 -4.08 -18.31
N LEU A 671 47.17 -2.92 -17.76
CA LEU A 671 46.76 -1.77 -18.55
C LEU A 671 47.93 -1.18 -19.35
N ARG A 672 49.12 -1.07 -18.75
CA ARG A 672 50.33 -0.65 -19.47
C ARG A 672 50.66 -1.59 -20.63
N HIS A 673 50.59 -2.91 -20.41
CA HIS A 673 50.82 -3.89 -21.47
C HIS A 673 49.79 -3.77 -22.60
N GLY A 674 48.52 -3.52 -22.28
CA GLY A 674 47.48 -3.22 -23.29
C GLY A 674 47.79 -1.98 -24.12
N VAL A 675 48.19 -0.88 -23.47
CA VAL A 675 48.56 0.37 -24.16
C VAL A 675 49.79 0.16 -25.06
N THR A 676 50.90 -0.37 -24.53
CA THR A 676 52.12 -0.61 -25.32
C THR A 676 51.92 -1.65 -26.42
N ARG A 677 51.00 -2.61 -26.24
CA ARG A 677 50.61 -3.55 -27.29
C ARG A 677 49.87 -2.84 -28.42
N GLY A 678 48.90 -1.98 -28.11
CA GLY A 678 48.19 -1.17 -29.11
C GLY A 678 49.13 -0.32 -29.95
N GLU A 679 50.12 0.33 -29.33
CA GLU A 679 51.15 1.12 -30.01
C GLU A 679 52.00 0.26 -30.98
N ARG A 680 52.32 -0.98 -30.60
CA ARG A 680 53.06 -1.93 -31.46
C ARG A 680 52.23 -2.50 -32.60
N GLU A 681 50.92 -2.64 -32.41
CA GLU A 681 49.97 -3.11 -33.45
C GLU A 681 49.44 -1.94 -34.32
N GLY A 682 50.11 -0.78 -34.29
CA GLY A 682 49.81 0.34 -35.19
C GLY A 682 48.58 1.17 -34.83
N LEU A 683 48.08 1.05 -33.59
CA LEU A 683 46.96 1.86 -33.12
C LEU A 683 47.38 3.28 -32.77
N SER A 684 46.70 4.27 -33.36
CA SER A 684 46.82 5.68 -32.98
C SER A 684 45.54 6.17 -32.28
N PHE A 685 45.68 7.21 -31.46
CA PHE A 685 44.60 7.78 -30.65
C PHE A 685 44.44 9.27 -30.96
N GLU A 686 43.20 9.71 -31.15
CA GLU A 686 42.82 11.11 -31.34
C GLU A 686 41.52 11.40 -30.59
N ILE A 687 41.32 12.66 -30.19
CA ILE A 687 40.00 13.16 -29.78
C ILE A 687 39.58 14.20 -30.80
N ILE A 688 38.46 13.93 -31.46
CA ILE A 688 37.84 14.81 -32.45
C ILE A 688 37.01 15.85 -31.69
N PRO A 689 37.31 17.16 -31.81
CA PRO A 689 36.53 18.23 -31.19
C PRO A 689 35.09 18.25 -31.72
N THR A 690 34.15 18.73 -30.91
CA THR A 690 32.71 18.78 -31.25
C THR A 690 32.42 19.42 -32.61
N ALA A 691 33.20 20.43 -33.02
CA ALA A 691 33.07 21.09 -34.32
C ALA A 691 33.39 20.19 -35.52
N ASP A 692 34.31 19.23 -35.35
CA ASP A 692 34.83 18.37 -36.42
C ASP A 692 34.13 17.01 -36.48
N VAL A 693 33.38 16.62 -35.43
CA VAL A 693 32.59 15.37 -35.39
C VAL A 693 31.68 15.16 -36.61
N PRO A 694 31.01 16.19 -37.19
CA PRO A 694 30.22 16.01 -38.42
C PRO A 694 31.02 15.42 -39.61
N THR A 695 32.34 15.63 -39.66
CA THR A 695 33.19 15.14 -40.78
C THR A 695 33.42 13.63 -40.77
N VAL A 696 33.28 12.98 -39.60
CA VAL A 696 33.50 11.53 -39.42
C VAL A 696 32.22 10.75 -39.09
N LEU A 697 31.07 11.44 -39.05
CA LEU A 697 29.83 10.89 -38.50
C LEU A 697 29.37 9.60 -39.21
N ASP A 698 29.52 9.52 -40.53
CA ASP A 698 29.15 8.33 -41.32
C ASP A 698 30.08 7.13 -41.04
N GLU A 699 31.37 7.37 -40.79
CA GLU A 699 32.31 6.33 -40.39
C GLU A 699 32.00 5.81 -38.98
N LEU A 700 31.67 6.72 -38.05
CA LEU A 700 31.22 6.37 -36.70
C LEU A 700 29.91 5.55 -36.75
N ARG A 701 28.97 5.90 -37.64
CA ARG A 701 27.72 5.16 -37.85
C ARG A 701 27.98 3.75 -38.38
N ALA A 702 28.87 3.59 -39.36
CA ALA A 702 29.23 2.27 -39.89
C ALA A 702 29.78 1.33 -38.80
N ILE A 703 30.68 1.82 -37.94
CA ILE A 703 31.22 1.08 -36.78
C ILE A 703 30.10 0.74 -35.78
N SER A 704 29.21 1.71 -35.53
CA SER A 704 28.06 1.57 -34.63
C SER A 704 27.12 0.44 -35.07
N ASP A 705 26.73 0.43 -36.35
CA ASP A 705 25.80 -0.55 -36.91
C ASP A 705 26.43 -1.95 -36.98
N GLU A 706 27.72 -2.03 -37.31
CA GLU A 706 28.47 -3.29 -37.28
C GLU A 706 28.52 -3.87 -35.86
N TRP A 707 28.84 -3.05 -34.87
CA TRP A 707 28.90 -3.46 -33.47
C TRP A 707 27.54 -3.96 -32.94
N LEU A 708 26.44 -3.25 -33.27
CA LEU A 708 25.09 -3.67 -32.87
C LEU A 708 24.70 -5.03 -33.49
N ARG A 709 25.00 -5.24 -34.78
CA ARG A 709 24.78 -6.53 -35.46
C ARG A 709 25.57 -7.65 -34.79
N ASN A 710 26.86 -7.44 -34.55
CA ASN A 710 27.76 -8.45 -33.96
C ASN A 710 27.38 -8.81 -32.52
N GLN A 711 26.83 -7.88 -31.74
CA GLN A 711 26.37 -8.11 -30.37
C GLN A 711 24.91 -8.63 -30.29
N ASN A 712 24.23 -8.83 -31.43
CA ASN A 712 22.79 -9.06 -31.54
C ASN A 712 21.99 -8.11 -30.62
N ALA A 713 22.35 -6.83 -30.67
CA ALA A 713 21.88 -5.80 -29.76
C ALA A 713 21.02 -4.77 -30.50
N ARG A 714 20.17 -4.10 -29.74
CA ARG A 714 19.45 -2.89 -30.16
C ARG A 714 19.96 -1.72 -29.37
N GLU A 715 19.70 -0.52 -29.91
CA GLU A 715 19.90 0.72 -29.16
C GLU A 715 19.13 0.71 -27.84
N LYS A 716 19.64 1.49 -26.90
CA LYS A 716 19.07 1.70 -25.57
C LYS A 716 18.76 3.17 -25.39
N GLY A 717 18.04 3.50 -24.33
CA GLY A 717 17.78 4.88 -23.95
C GLY A 717 17.81 5.09 -22.44
N PHE A 718 17.22 6.22 -22.04
CA PHE A 718 17.09 6.70 -20.69
C PHE A 718 18.44 6.95 -20.00
N SER A 719 19.05 5.90 -19.43
CA SER A 719 20.28 5.98 -18.64
C SER A 719 21.56 5.62 -19.40
N LEU A 720 21.46 5.50 -20.73
CA LEU A 720 22.52 5.21 -21.69
C LEU A 720 22.17 5.97 -22.97
N GLY A 721 23.16 6.52 -23.67
CA GLY A 721 22.95 7.12 -24.98
C GLY A 721 22.72 6.08 -26.08
N ALA A 722 22.26 6.59 -27.22
CA ALA A 722 22.09 5.87 -28.48
C ALA A 722 22.90 6.56 -29.58
N PHE A 723 23.15 5.90 -30.71
CA PHE A 723 23.70 6.56 -31.88
C PHE A 723 22.63 7.44 -32.55
N ASP A 724 22.43 8.63 -31.99
CA ASP A 724 21.61 9.70 -32.54
C ASP A 724 22.51 10.84 -33.04
N ASP A 725 22.28 11.33 -34.26
CA ASP A 725 23.15 12.31 -34.92
C ASP A 725 23.29 13.62 -34.12
N ARG A 726 22.22 14.08 -33.48
CA ARG A 726 22.26 15.29 -32.65
C ARG A 726 23.05 15.04 -31.38
N TYR A 727 22.84 13.88 -30.74
CA TYR A 727 23.58 13.50 -29.54
C TYR A 727 25.08 13.34 -29.80
N ILE A 728 25.48 12.62 -30.87
CA ILE A 728 26.88 12.45 -31.25
C ILE A 728 27.54 13.80 -31.58
N ARG A 729 26.88 14.67 -32.35
CA ARG A 729 27.39 16.03 -32.69
C ARG A 729 27.48 16.99 -31.49
N SER A 730 26.89 16.66 -30.34
CA SER A 730 26.89 17.54 -29.15
C SER A 730 28.17 17.45 -28.30
N GLN A 731 29.01 16.42 -28.52
CA GLN A 731 30.12 16.06 -27.65
C GLN A 731 31.39 15.71 -28.43
N PRO A 732 32.59 15.86 -27.83
CA PRO A 732 33.82 15.32 -28.42
C PRO A 732 33.79 13.79 -28.49
N VAL A 733 34.48 13.24 -29.49
CA VAL A 733 34.57 11.78 -29.70
C VAL A 733 36.03 11.34 -29.65
N ALA A 734 36.35 10.43 -28.74
CA ALA A 734 37.63 9.72 -28.74
C ALA A 734 37.59 8.63 -29.82
N VAL A 735 38.63 8.56 -30.66
CA VAL A 735 38.74 7.57 -31.74
C VAL A 735 40.08 6.85 -31.69
N VAL A 736 40.05 5.56 -32.08
CA VAL A 736 41.23 4.76 -32.35
C VAL A 736 41.30 4.50 -33.85
N ARG A 737 42.44 4.80 -34.46
CA ARG A 737 42.71 4.42 -35.85
C ARG A 737 43.75 3.33 -35.96
N ARG A 738 43.64 2.54 -37.01
CA ARG A 738 44.65 1.59 -37.49
C ARG A 738 44.82 1.84 -38.98
N GLU A 739 46.07 2.01 -39.44
CA GLU A 739 46.38 2.24 -40.86
C GLU A 739 45.59 3.43 -41.49
N GLY A 740 45.25 4.43 -40.66
CA GLY A 740 44.49 5.62 -41.07
C GLY A 740 42.96 5.51 -40.99
N VAL A 741 42.39 4.33 -40.75
CA VAL A 741 40.93 4.08 -40.68
C VAL A 741 40.44 4.01 -39.23
N ILE A 742 39.26 4.53 -38.91
CA ILE A 742 38.68 4.44 -37.56
C ILE A 742 38.16 3.02 -37.31
N VAL A 743 38.68 2.39 -36.26
CA VAL A 743 38.35 1.01 -35.86
C VAL A 743 37.58 0.93 -34.55
N ALA A 744 37.66 1.97 -33.70
CA ALA A 744 36.87 2.09 -32.48
C ALA A 744 36.64 3.56 -32.11
N PHE A 745 35.54 3.83 -31.39
CA PHE A 745 35.24 5.16 -30.85
C PHE A 745 34.56 5.10 -29.47
N ALA A 746 34.62 6.22 -28.75
CA ALA A 746 33.80 6.48 -27.57
C ALA A 746 33.36 7.95 -27.49
N THR A 747 32.11 8.19 -27.11
CA THR A 747 31.61 9.56 -26.84
C THR A 747 32.07 10.02 -25.46
N LEU A 748 32.46 11.30 -25.35
CA LEU A 748 33.03 11.86 -24.13
C LEU A 748 32.04 12.81 -23.43
N MET A 749 31.53 12.37 -22.29
CA MET A 749 30.77 13.22 -21.37
C MET A 749 31.76 14.00 -20.49
N CYS A 750 32.04 15.26 -20.85
CA CYS A 750 33.03 16.10 -20.17
C CYS A 750 32.54 17.56 -19.97
N PRO A 751 31.88 17.87 -18.84
CA PRO A 751 31.61 19.24 -18.41
C PRO A 751 32.91 20.06 -18.28
N ASP A 752 33.01 21.13 -19.06
CA ASP A 752 34.28 21.81 -19.37
C ASP A 752 34.66 22.94 -18.40
N VAL A 753 33.70 23.44 -17.61
CA VAL A 753 33.89 24.58 -16.70
C VAL A 753 34.55 24.16 -15.38
N LEU A 754 33.95 23.21 -14.65
CA LEU A 754 34.48 22.77 -13.34
C LEU A 754 35.51 21.64 -13.45
N ARG A 755 35.49 20.87 -14.55
CA ARG A 755 36.42 19.75 -14.83
C ARG A 755 36.59 18.73 -13.68
N ILE A 756 35.55 18.48 -12.89
CA ILE A 756 35.63 17.52 -11.78
C ILE A 756 35.60 16.08 -12.30
N GLU A 757 34.63 15.77 -13.15
CA GLU A 757 34.32 14.41 -13.61
C GLU A 757 34.21 14.39 -15.14
N ALA A 758 34.91 13.46 -15.78
CA ALA A 758 34.68 13.08 -17.17
C ALA A 758 34.30 11.59 -17.23
N SER A 759 33.54 11.16 -18.23
CA SER A 759 33.14 9.76 -18.42
C SER A 759 32.96 9.45 -19.90
N VAL A 760 32.97 8.17 -20.25
CA VAL A 760 32.41 7.68 -21.52
C VAL A 760 30.94 7.30 -21.37
N ASP A 761 30.18 7.36 -22.46
CA ASP A 761 28.83 6.79 -22.57
C ASP A 761 28.79 5.68 -23.63
N LEU A 762 28.79 6.05 -24.92
CA LEU A 762 28.92 5.10 -26.01
C LEU A 762 30.37 4.69 -26.17
N MET A 763 30.58 3.41 -26.51
CA MET A 763 31.89 2.82 -26.75
C MET A 763 31.72 1.62 -27.68
N ARG A 764 32.14 1.74 -28.94
CA ARG A 764 31.91 0.75 -30.01
C ARG A 764 33.18 0.53 -30.84
N TYR A 765 33.29 -0.66 -31.44
CA TYR A 765 34.48 -1.10 -32.16
C TYR A 765 34.10 -2.09 -33.27
N ARG A 766 34.88 -2.13 -34.35
CA ARG A 766 34.72 -3.11 -35.44
C ARG A 766 35.09 -4.52 -34.99
N SER A 767 34.60 -5.55 -35.67
CA SER A 767 34.94 -6.95 -35.39
C SER A 767 36.44 -7.24 -35.53
N ASP A 768 37.10 -6.66 -36.53
CA ASP A 768 38.54 -6.76 -36.75
C ASP A 768 39.31 -5.70 -35.96
N VAL A 769 39.49 -5.93 -34.64
CA VAL A 769 40.35 -5.10 -33.79
C VAL A 769 41.38 -5.92 -33.01
N PRO A 770 42.64 -5.42 -32.89
CA PRO A 770 43.64 -5.94 -31.97
C PRO A 770 43.14 -6.26 -30.56
N PRO A 771 43.48 -7.44 -30.00
CA PRO A 771 43.23 -7.75 -28.60
C PRO A 771 43.94 -6.74 -27.68
N GLY A 772 43.14 -5.95 -26.95
CA GLY A 772 43.64 -4.84 -26.11
C GLY A 772 43.32 -3.44 -26.65
N THR A 773 42.65 -3.30 -27.79
CA THR A 773 42.20 -2.00 -28.34
C THR A 773 41.43 -1.16 -27.31
N MET A 774 40.57 -1.78 -26.50
CA MET A 774 39.80 -1.08 -25.46
C MET A 774 40.68 -0.60 -24.29
N ASP A 775 41.75 -1.33 -23.99
CA ASP A 775 42.70 -1.01 -22.91
C ASP A 775 43.61 0.14 -23.35
N PHE A 776 43.99 0.15 -24.64
CA PHE A 776 44.62 1.29 -25.30
C PHE A 776 43.72 2.53 -25.28
N LEU A 777 42.45 2.42 -25.73
CA LEU A 777 41.48 3.52 -25.74
C LEU A 777 41.30 4.13 -24.35
N PHE A 778 40.91 3.34 -23.34
CA PHE A 778 40.74 3.86 -21.98
C PHE A 778 42.05 4.41 -21.40
N GLY A 779 43.19 3.74 -21.63
CA GLY A 779 44.49 4.22 -21.15
C GLY A 779 44.84 5.61 -21.71
N LYS A 780 44.59 5.84 -23.00
CA LYS A 780 44.83 7.14 -23.66
C LYS A 780 43.81 8.22 -23.25
N VAL A 781 42.52 7.88 -23.14
CA VAL A 781 41.46 8.80 -22.68
C VAL A 781 41.73 9.28 -21.24
N ILE A 782 42.10 8.37 -20.33
CA ILE A 782 42.40 8.70 -18.93
C ILE A 782 43.62 9.63 -18.86
N LEU A 783 44.71 9.35 -19.59
CA LEU A 783 45.88 10.23 -19.68
C LEU A 783 45.54 11.61 -20.27
N HIS A 784 44.63 11.67 -21.25
CA HIS A 784 44.19 12.93 -21.84
C HIS A 784 43.45 13.80 -20.83
N PHE A 785 42.47 13.24 -20.10
CA PHE A 785 41.74 14.01 -19.08
C PHE A 785 42.61 14.36 -17.87
N GLN A 786 43.59 13.52 -17.51
CA GLN A 786 44.63 13.88 -16.54
C GLN A 786 45.42 15.12 -17.01
N ALA A 787 45.85 15.16 -18.27
CA ALA A 787 46.57 16.30 -18.83
C ALA A 787 45.71 17.59 -18.93
N GLN A 788 44.39 17.46 -19.09
CA GLN A 788 43.45 18.60 -19.04
C GLN A 788 43.14 19.09 -17.62
N GLY A 789 43.65 18.43 -16.57
CA GLY A 789 43.45 18.80 -15.17
C GLY A 789 42.15 18.30 -14.54
N TYR A 790 41.52 17.26 -15.08
CA TYR A 790 40.32 16.68 -14.45
C TYR A 790 40.66 15.93 -13.16
N GLN A 791 39.72 15.87 -12.21
CA GLN A 791 39.96 15.21 -10.91
C GLN A 791 39.67 13.70 -10.93
N ARG A 792 38.63 13.27 -11.64
CA ARG A 792 38.26 11.84 -11.72
C ARG A 792 37.65 11.45 -13.06
N PHE A 793 37.82 10.17 -13.41
CA PHE A 793 37.26 9.58 -14.62
C PHE A 793 36.29 8.44 -14.30
N GLY A 794 35.06 8.53 -14.81
CA GLY A 794 34.01 7.53 -14.67
C GLY A 794 34.15 6.39 -15.67
N LEU A 795 34.15 5.15 -15.16
CA LEU A 795 34.07 3.92 -15.96
C LEU A 795 32.61 3.40 -16.06
N GLY A 796 31.64 4.15 -15.52
CA GLY A 796 30.22 3.79 -15.44
C GLY A 796 29.91 2.67 -14.44
N MET A 797 28.61 2.34 -14.30
CA MET A 797 28.11 1.40 -13.28
C MET A 797 28.56 -0.07 -13.47
N ALA A 798 28.74 -0.79 -12.37
CA ALA A 798 28.61 -2.24 -12.25
C ALA A 798 27.32 -2.58 -11.46
N PRO A 799 26.21 -2.91 -12.15
CA PRO A 799 24.92 -3.19 -11.51
C PRO A 799 24.99 -4.33 -10.49
N MET A 800 24.19 -4.20 -9.44
CA MET A 800 24.03 -5.14 -8.32
C MET A 800 25.30 -5.55 -7.57
N SER A 801 26.42 -4.84 -7.79
CA SER A 801 27.68 -5.09 -7.10
C SER A 801 27.78 -4.42 -5.72
N GLY A 802 28.70 -4.89 -4.87
CA GLY A 802 28.90 -4.36 -3.52
C GLY A 802 27.74 -4.55 -2.54
N MET A 803 26.92 -5.59 -2.73
CA MET A 803 25.85 -5.94 -1.80
C MET A 803 26.40 -6.70 -0.59
N VAL A 804 26.29 -6.10 0.60
CA VAL A 804 26.71 -6.71 1.88
C VAL A 804 26.14 -8.13 2.05
N GLU A 805 27.01 -9.09 2.38
CA GLU A 805 26.63 -10.51 2.44
C GLU A 805 26.11 -10.99 3.81
N HIS A 806 26.14 -10.11 4.83
CA HIS A 806 25.76 -10.41 6.22
C HIS A 806 24.33 -10.95 6.37
N GLN A 807 24.08 -11.81 7.37
CA GLN A 807 22.78 -12.48 7.55
C GLN A 807 21.64 -11.48 7.88
N LEU A 808 21.96 -10.42 8.62
CA LEU A 808 21.03 -9.32 8.93
C LEU A 808 20.80 -8.35 7.76
N ALA A 809 21.48 -8.54 6.61
CA ALA A 809 21.30 -7.64 5.47
C ALA A 809 19.83 -7.62 5.00
N PRO A 810 19.28 -6.43 4.64
CA PRO A 810 17.91 -6.28 4.16
C PRO A 810 17.62 -7.23 2.99
N ARG A 811 16.37 -7.70 2.84
CA ARG A 811 16.02 -8.61 1.72
C ARG A 811 16.37 -8.03 0.34
N TRP A 812 16.38 -6.70 0.19
CA TRP A 812 16.84 -6.03 -1.01
C TRP A 812 18.27 -6.45 -1.42
N HIS A 813 19.20 -6.55 -0.47
CA HIS A 813 20.57 -7.02 -0.74
C HIS A 813 20.60 -8.50 -1.14
N ARG A 814 19.68 -9.33 -0.62
CA ARG A 814 19.55 -10.74 -0.99
C ARG A 814 19.01 -10.89 -2.41
N PHE A 815 17.99 -10.11 -2.77
CA PHE A 815 17.46 -10.01 -4.14
C PHE A 815 18.53 -9.51 -5.11
N GLY A 816 19.25 -8.43 -4.76
CA GLY A 816 20.36 -7.89 -5.55
C GLY A 816 21.47 -8.91 -5.78
N ARG A 817 21.89 -9.65 -4.74
CA ARG A 817 22.83 -10.78 -4.87
C ARG A 817 22.31 -11.89 -5.78
N MET A 818 21.02 -12.23 -5.71
CA MET A 818 20.41 -13.24 -6.58
C MET A 818 20.48 -12.80 -8.05
N MET A 819 20.16 -11.54 -8.34
CA MET A 819 20.27 -10.94 -9.67
C MET A 819 21.73 -10.80 -10.14
N PHE A 820 22.67 -10.45 -9.27
CA PHE A 820 24.10 -10.40 -9.61
C PHE A 820 24.69 -11.79 -9.92
N ARG A 821 24.19 -12.85 -9.25
CA ARG A 821 24.67 -14.22 -9.40
C ARG A 821 24.03 -14.96 -10.58
N HIS A 822 22.74 -14.75 -10.86
CA HIS A 822 21.98 -15.49 -11.89
C HIS A 822 21.52 -14.62 -13.07
N GLY A 823 21.61 -13.29 -12.98
CA GLY A 823 21.23 -12.35 -14.05
C GLY A 823 22.18 -12.32 -15.25
N ALA A 824 23.19 -13.19 -15.29
CA ALA A 824 24.08 -13.38 -16.43
C ALA A 824 23.33 -13.64 -17.76
N ARG A 825 22.11 -14.20 -17.68
CA ARG A 825 21.21 -14.41 -18.83
C ARG A 825 20.68 -13.11 -19.46
N PHE A 826 20.74 -11.99 -18.73
CA PHE A 826 20.29 -10.67 -19.19
C PHE A 826 21.44 -9.67 -19.36
N TYR A 827 22.52 -9.78 -18.58
CA TYR A 827 23.73 -8.95 -18.71
C TYR A 827 24.94 -9.58 -17.99
N ASN A 828 26.14 -9.50 -18.57
CA ASN A 828 27.37 -10.05 -17.95
C ASN A 828 27.96 -9.11 -16.87
N PHE A 829 27.25 -8.96 -15.75
CA PHE A 829 27.63 -8.05 -14.66
C PHE A 829 29.00 -8.37 -14.04
N ARG A 830 29.40 -9.65 -14.00
CA ARG A 830 30.71 -10.09 -13.48
C ARG A 830 31.86 -9.69 -14.40
N GLY A 831 31.75 -9.98 -15.70
CA GLY A 831 32.77 -9.58 -16.68
C GLY A 831 32.98 -8.06 -16.69
N LEU A 832 31.89 -7.29 -16.56
CA LEU A 832 31.95 -5.83 -16.53
C LEU A 832 32.65 -5.27 -15.27
N ARG A 833 32.50 -5.90 -14.10
CA ARG A 833 33.22 -5.51 -12.88
C ARG A 833 34.70 -5.87 -12.98
N ASN A 834 35.02 -7.10 -13.37
CA ASN A 834 36.41 -7.57 -13.52
C ASN A 834 37.19 -6.72 -14.54
N PHE A 835 36.54 -6.28 -15.63
CA PHE A 835 37.12 -5.35 -16.60
C PHE A 835 37.47 -3.99 -15.97
N LYS A 836 36.70 -3.51 -14.99
CA LYS A 836 36.89 -2.21 -14.33
C LYS A 836 37.93 -2.27 -13.21
N ASP A 837 38.01 -3.38 -12.48
CA ASP A 837 38.97 -3.54 -11.37
C ASP A 837 40.44 -3.37 -11.81
N LYS A 838 40.78 -3.65 -13.08
CA LYS A 838 42.15 -3.46 -13.63
C LYS A 838 42.63 -2.00 -13.68
N PHE A 839 41.73 -1.03 -13.54
CA PHE A 839 42.07 0.40 -13.46
C PHE A 839 42.36 0.85 -12.02
N GLU A 840 42.18 -0.03 -11.02
CA GLU A 840 42.15 0.28 -9.58
C GLU A 840 41.16 1.40 -9.23
N PRO A 841 39.85 1.23 -9.52
CA PRO A 841 38.86 2.27 -9.29
C PRO A 841 38.41 2.33 -7.83
N VAL A 842 38.02 3.54 -7.40
CA VAL A 842 37.17 3.77 -6.24
C VAL A 842 35.74 3.41 -6.61
N TRP A 843 35.11 2.54 -5.83
CA TRP A 843 33.72 2.10 -6.03
C TRP A 843 32.76 2.92 -5.17
N GLU A 844 31.92 3.75 -5.79
CA GLU A 844 30.86 4.50 -5.10
C GLU A 844 29.50 3.81 -5.23
N ALA A 845 28.73 3.72 -4.16
CA ALA A 845 27.35 3.21 -4.23
C ALA A 845 26.43 4.15 -5.04
N ARG A 846 25.46 3.56 -5.74
CA ARG A 846 24.34 4.28 -6.40
C ARG A 846 23.01 3.70 -5.94
N TYR A 847 21.99 4.55 -5.80
CA TYR A 847 20.70 4.19 -5.23
C TYR A 847 19.53 4.40 -6.19
N LEU A 848 18.47 3.64 -5.94
CA LEU A 848 17.11 3.92 -6.37
C LEU A 848 16.37 4.48 -5.16
N LEU A 849 15.80 5.67 -5.29
CA LEU A 849 14.86 6.22 -4.33
C LEU A 849 13.46 5.91 -4.83
N ALA A 850 12.64 5.28 -4.00
CA ALA A 850 11.25 4.98 -4.32
C ALA A 850 10.41 4.91 -3.04
N ARG A 851 9.08 4.95 -3.19
CA ARG A 851 8.17 4.64 -2.07
C ARG A 851 8.38 3.23 -1.53
N GLY A 852 8.05 3.03 -0.26
CA GLY A 852 8.18 1.74 0.43
C GLY A 852 7.27 0.63 -0.12
N GLY A 853 7.44 -0.57 0.43
CA GLY A 853 6.65 -1.75 0.04
C GLY A 853 7.16 -2.40 -1.24
N ILE A 854 6.23 -2.83 -2.11
CA ILE A 854 6.54 -3.54 -3.37
C ILE A 854 6.83 -2.61 -4.57
N ALA A 855 6.66 -1.29 -4.40
CA ALA A 855 6.88 -0.32 -5.47
C ALA A 855 8.25 -0.39 -6.17
N PRO A 856 9.39 -0.62 -5.48
CA PRO A 856 10.72 -0.65 -6.13
C PRO A 856 10.87 -1.75 -7.18
N LEU A 857 10.18 -2.89 -7.02
CA LEU A 857 10.23 -3.99 -7.99
C LEU A 857 9.58 -3.58 -9.31
N PHE A 858 8.38 -3.01 -9.24
CA PHE A 858 7.70 -2.48 -10.42
C PHE A 858 8.47 -1.31 -11.05
N THR A 859 9.01 -0.40 -10.22
CA THR A 859 9.84 0.70 -10.72
C THR A 859 11.09 0.19 -11.44
N LEU A 860 11.77 -0.85 -10.95
CA LEU A 860 12.87 -1.47 -11.70
C LEU A 860 12.43 -2.09 -13.03
N THR A 861 11.24 -2.70 -13.10
CA THR A 861 10.68 -3.21 -14.35
C THR A 861 10.36 -2.08 -15.33
N ASP A 862 9.76 -0.99 -14.84
CA ASP A 862 9.47 0.21 -15.64
C ASP A 862 10.79 0.87 -16.12
N VAL A 863 11.84 0.94 -15.29
CA VAL A 863 13.19 1.41 -15.67
C VAL A 863 13.86 0.49 -16.70
N ALA A 864 13.75 -0.82 -16.55
CA ALA A 864 14.28 -1.76 -17.53
C ALA A 864 13.61 -1.59 -18.90
N ALA A 865 12.29 -1.31 -18.91
CA ALA A 865 11.56 -0.97 -20.12
C ALA A 865 11.96 0.40 -20.71
N LEU A 866 12.19 1.43 -19.90
CA LEU A 866 12.74 2.72 -20.37
C LEU A 866 14.11 2.53 -21.06
N ILE A 867 15.01 1.75 -20.45
CA ILE A 867 16.34 1.48 -21.00
C ILE A 867 16.26 0.60 -22.26
N GLY A 868 15.29 -0.31 -22.35
CA GLY A 868 15.14 -1.29 -23.42
C GLY A 868 14.25 -0.90 -24.60
N GLY A 869 13.77 0.35 -24.69
CA GLY A 869 12.87 0.78 -25.76
C GLY A 869 11.44 0.21 -25.64
N GLY A 870 10.98 0.00 -24.41
CA GLY A 870 9.65 -0.52 -24.06
C GLY A 870 9.64 -2.00 -23.66
N LEU A 871 8.52 -2.45 -23.07
CA LEU A 871 8.36 -3.81 -22.52
C LEU A 871 8.64 -4.93 -23.54
N LYS A 872 8.28 -4.73 -24.82
CA LYS A 872 8.61 -5.70 -25.89
C LYS A 872 10.11 -5.85 -26.09
N GLY A 873 10.90 -4.78 -26.02
CA GLY A 873 12.36 -4.83 -26.18
C GLY A 873 13.11 -5.49 -25.01
N VAL A 874 12.48 -5.57 -23.83
CA VAL A 874 12.99 -6.32 -22.67
C VAL A 874 12.70 -7.82 -22.79
N ILE A 875 11.58 -8.20 -23.42
CA ILE A 875 11.11 -9.59 -23.55
C ILE A 875 11.67 -10.26 -24.83
N SER A 876 11.92 -9.50 -25.90
CA SER A 876 12.40 -10.04 -27.19
C SER A 876 13.93 -10.21 -27.25
N LYS A 877 14.55 -10.75 -26.19
CA LYS A 877 15.99 -11.05 -26.10
C LYS A 877 16.24 -12.48 -25.63
#